data_AF-A0A536AH97-F1
#
_entry.id   AF-A0A536AH97-F1
#
_cell.length_a   1.000
_cell.length_b   1.000
_cell.length_c   1.000
_cell.angle_alpha   90.00
_cell.angle_beta   90.00
_cell.angle_gamma   90.00
#
_symmetry.space_group_name_H-M   'P 1'
#
loop_
_entity.id
_entity.type
_entity.pdbx_description
1 polymer ?
#
loop_
_entity_poly.entity_id
_entity_poly.type
_entity_poly.pdbx_seq_one_letter_code
_entity_poly.pdbx_strand_id
1 'polypeptide(L)'
;ATFNLVPSLLAQIEDYGKEESVDLFLNLSKRPAGDLSAEERDFVLRWMRESPRALRVQQSPRYLELASRPPDAQFTNNDIRDLQVWFNLAWCDPVWVENDPGLAELKRKDRDFTEEDKTILFAAQLERIRSVIPKYRELAERGQAELTFSPYYHPILPLICHVDSARSANPQIQLPERHFSHREDAERQIELGKGLFERMLGQKPKGMWPSEMAVGEAVIGLAEKAKLDWMISDEEVLARSVEGQFNRDDHLYQPKRVAREGGAVSMVFRDSQLSNVIGFDYQRMASTDAARDLMGRLRRIRDVQGDRDFLAVIALDGENAWEFYPRDGHDFLNALYTELESSTDIVTTTVSDFLADHPPQNQLHHLHTGSWIGASLDTWIGDPEHNVAWDLLAETRDWLDAQSQQRPKDSQQAALAWREILIIKRAPTPERGVPSTTISPMSRHDPAWAQGGYYLVGSGFGALHRPAGFVERVYYGNDDEKMYFRIDSTRSPAELEQQNVEFWLYIAGPPAVDGKGDIELPLSRPGVGELGFEPAYVVRITPRAQGGRLTVAKVASTHTRAATEVSWDIEDPLAVAIPFSRLVKGAGDAFELALVVSREGRDVEVVPPSGALGIRVPGQTQAVEVEQARHLKVLVATAELAPFAKLGGVSDVAAALSKELHRHGHDVRVVLPRYKQVDIGRFALRPVVTDLSVPLGTDNVPATIYEGRLGDLIVYFVDCPQLYDRDGMFGFGDDDARSVYFSRAVLEMLPALGWFPDVIQVHDWWAALIPNLLDRVYDGEEYADIATTLTIHNLSAQGVFGFGALMLAGLQEWGLIRLGIPGLDNVVNFLGRGIHFADVVNTVSERYAKEIQTPEYGEGLDELLRRNTHKLHGILNGIDYEIFDPQKDPNIPHHYSADAPQQKSLNRAALRTELGLEDVSRPVCAIVSRFYDVKGFDLIEQAMPELVQLGLQIVVMGTGDRRYEDMFRRWASEAPRQVAVMIGFDSALAQRIYAGADMLWMPSRFEPGGLAQLIALRYGTIPVVRATGGLADTIRDYDPVGHTGNGFRFGPYDAWQFFAAVVRGAENFRHPSVWTWLIQHAMREDVSWSRSALKYVQLYLAAIAARRERRGVPVAAPTSPAPVGE
;
A
#
# COMPACT_ATOMS: atom_id res chain seq x y z
N ALA A 1 -21.56 6.05 -36.28
CA ALA A 1 -20.41 5.77 -35.37
C ALA A 1 -20.17 4.27 -35.30
N THR A 2 -18.96 3.84 -34.99
CA THR A 2 -18.60 2.42 -34.86
C THR A 2 -18.33 2.09 -33.39
N PHE A 3 -18.98 1.06 -32.85
CA PHE A 3 -18.83 0.63 -31.46
C PHE A 3 -18.20 -0.75 -31.39
N ASN A 4 -17.16 -0.89 -30.58
CA ASN A 4 -16.58 -2.19 -30.26
C ASN A 4 -17.26 -2.79 -29.03
N LEU A 5 -17.69 -4.05 -29.13
CA LEU A 5 -18.34 -4.77 -28.03
C LEU A 5 -17.45 -5.93 -27.60
N VAL A 6 -16.90 -5.83 -26.38
CA VAL A 6 -16.05 -6.87 -25.79
C VAL A 6 -16.91 -8.09 -25.43
N PRO A 7 -16.66 -9.29 -25.99
CA PRO A 7 -17.54 -10.44 -25.80
C PRO A 7 -17.68 -10.90 -24.35
N SER A 8 -16.60 -10.91 -23.57
CA SER A 8 -16.66 -11.28 -22.14
C SER A 8 -17.54 -10.32 -21.34
N LEU A 9 -17.53 -9.02 -21.65
CA LEU A 9 -18.43 -8.04 -21.05
C LEU A 9 -19.89 -8.29 -21.47
N LEU A 10 -20.15 -8.60 -22.75
CA LEU A 10 -21.51 -8.96 -23.19
C LEU A 10 -22.05 -10.18 -22.44
N ALA A 11 -21.22 -11.22 -22.25
CA ALA A 11 -21.58 -12.40 -21.48
C ALA A 11 -21.94 -12.03 -20.03
N GLN A 12 -21.15 -11.18 -19.38
CA GLN A 12 -21.44 -10.69 -18.04
C GLN A 12 -22.76 -9.91 -17.99
N ILE A 13 -23.00 -8.98 -18.94
CA ILE A 13 -24.26 -8.22 -19.03
C ILE A 13 -25.46 -9.18 -19.17
N GLU A 14 -25.33 -10.25 -19.96
CA GLU A 14 -26.36 -11.29 -20.10
C GLU A 14 -26.60 -12.02 -18.75
N ASP A 15 -25.54 -12.43 -18.06
CA ASP A 15 -25.61 -13.15 -16.79
C ASP A 15 -26.24 -12.29 -15.68
N TYR A 16 -25.84 -11.02 -15.57
CA TYR A 16 -26.47 -10.04 -14.66
C TYR A 16 -27.92 -9.75 -15.05
N GLY A 17 -28.21 -9.63 -16.35
CA GLY A 17 -29.57 -9.40 -16.86
C GLY A 17 -30.53 -10.55 -16.57
N LYS A 18 -30.03 -11.80 -16.56
CA LYS A 18 -30.79 -13.00 -16.15
C LYS A 18 -30.84 -13.20 -14.63
N GLU A 19 -30.09 -12.39 -13.87
CA GLU A 19 -29.92 -12.52 -12.42
C GLU A 19 -29.29 -13.88 -12.02
N GLU A 20 -28.53 -14.50 -12.93
CA GLU A 20 -27.80 -15.76 -12.70
C GLU A 20 -26.46 -15.52 -11.98
N SER A 21 -26.02 -14.26 -11.91
CA SER A 21 -24.78 -13.84 -11.27
C SER A 21 -24.99 -12.59 -10.41
N VAL A 22 -24.24 -12.52 -9.30
CA VAL A 22 -24.11 -11.33 -8.45
C VAL A 22 -22.65 -11.19 -8.04
N ASP A 23 -22.15 -9.96 -7.99
CA ASP A 23 -20.88 -9.66 -7.36
C ASP A 23 -21.06 -9.24 -5.89
N LEU A 24 -19.94 -9.11 -5.19
CA LEU A 24 -19.90 -8.73 -3.79
C LEU A 24 -20.54 -7.35 -3.53
N PHE A 25 -20.25 -6.34 -4.36
CA PHE A 25 -20.80 -5.00 -4.20
C PHE A 25 -22.31 -5.00 -4.43
N LEU A 26 -22.80 -5.68 -5.48
CA LEU A 26 -24.23 -5.77 -5.76
C LEU A 26 -24.97 -6.52 -4.65
N ASN A 27 -24.42 -7.63 -4.16
CA ASN A 27 -24.99 -8.40 -3.06
C ASN A 27 -25.08 -7.56 -1.78
N LEU A 28 -23.97 -6.92 -1.39
CA LEU A 28 -23.94 -6.07 -0.20
C LEU A 28 -24.84 -4.84 -0.36
N SER A 29 -24.98 -4.28 -1.55
CA SER A 29 -25.85 -3.11 -1.77
C SER A 29 -27.35 -3.46 -1.66
N LYS A 30 -27.75 -4.65 -2.13
CA LYS A 30 -29.13 -5.14 -2.05
C LYS A 30 -29.53 -5.57 -0.64
N ARG A 31 -28.58 -6.03 0.18
CA ARG A 31 -28.86 -6.53 1.52
C ARG A 31 -29.37 -5.41 2.44
N PRO A 32 -30.39 -5.66 3.29
CA PRO A 32 -30.87 -4.65 4.23
C PRO A 32 -29.75 -4.20 5.15
N ALA A 33 -29.64 -2.88 5.38
CA ALA A 33 -28.50 -2.33 6.13
C ALA A 33 -28.45 -2.84 7.58
N GLY A 34 -29.60 -3.22 8.14
CA GLY A 34 -29.71 -3.84 9.46
C GLY A 34 -29.26 -5.29 9.54
N ASP A 35 -29.15 -5.99 8.41
CA ASP A 35 -28.84 -7.42 8.33
C ASP A 35 -27.37 -7.69 7.93
N LEU A 36 -26.60 -6.61 7.72
CA LEU A 36 -25.17 -6.69 7.42
C LEU A 36 -24.39 -7.08 8.68
N SER A 37 -23.45 -8.01 8.53
CA SER A 37 -22.45 -8.31 9.56
C SER A 37 -21.50 -7.12 9.79
N ALA A 38 -20.69 -7.15 10.85
CA ALA A 38 -19.69 -6.12 11.09
C ALA A 38 -18.68 -6.01 9.92
N GLU A 39 -18.15 -7.14 9.45
CA GLU A 39 -17.23 -7.18 8.30
C GLU A 39 -17.87 -6.63 7.02
N GLU A 40 -19.14 -6.96 6.77
CA GLU A 40 -19.87 -6.48 5.60
C GLU A 40 -20.13 -4.97 5.67
N ARG A 41 -20.40 -4.44 6.86
CA ARG A 41 -20.50 -2.99 7.10
C ARG A 41 -19.16 -2.31 6.85
N ASP A 42 -18.06 -2.85 7.36
CA ASP A 42 -16.72 -2.30 7.16
C ASP A 42 -16.34 -2.31 5.69
N PHE A 43 -16.71 -3.36 4.94
CA PHE A 43 -16.54 -3.40 3.49
C PHE A 43 -17.30 -2.26 2.81
N VAL A 44 -18.59 -2.10 3.13
CA VAL A 44 -19.43 -1.03 2.57
C VAL A 44 -18.84 0.34 2.89
N LEU A 45 -18.44 0.58 4.14
CA LEU A 45 -17.85 1.85 4.55
C LEU A 45 -16.49 2.10 3.87
N ARG A 46 -15.65 1.07 3.70
CA ARG A 46 -14.34 1.21 3.07
C ARG A 46 -14.44 1.52 1.59
N TRP A 47 -15.33 0.83 0.87
CA TRP A 47 -15.32 0.84 -0.59
C TRP A 47 -16.44 1.67 -1.21
N MET A 48 -17.58 1.84 -0.53
CA MET A 48 -18.72 2.59 -1.06
C MET A 48 -18.75 4.07 -0.64
N ARG A 49 -17.79 4.52 0.17
CA ARG A 49 -17.65 5.95 0.55
C ARG A 49 -16.96 6.81 -0.51
N GLU A 50 -16.29 6.19 -1.49
CA GLU A 50 -15.55 6.82 -2.59
C GLU A 50 -14.71 8.06 -2.18
N SER A 51 -14.07 8.72 -3.15
CA SER A 51 -13.33 9.95 -2.84
C SER A 51 -14.31 11.13 -2.74
N PRO A 52 -14.28 11.94 -1.66
CA PRO A 52 -15.02 13.21 -1.61
C PRO A 52 -14.63 14.20 -2.72
N ARG A 53 -13.49 13.97 -3.39
CA ARG A 53 -13.04 14.76 -4.54
C ARG A 53 -13.68 14.36 -5.86
N ALA A 54 -14.31 13.19 -5.94
CA ALA A 54 -14.96 12.74 -7.15
C ALA A 54 -16.19 13.63 -7.44
N LEU A 55 -16.32 14.12 -8.67
CA LEU A 55 -17.41 15.01 -9.07
C LEU A 55 -18.78 14.37 -8.78
N ARG A 56 -18.95 13.07 -9.04
CA ARG A 56 -20.17 12.31 -8.75
C ARG A 56 -20.55 12.29 -7.26
N VAL A 57 -19.58 12.31 -6.35
CA VAL A 57 -19.82 12.40 -4.91
C VAL A 57 -20.22 13.82 -4.51
N GLN A 58 -19.56 14.84 -5.09
CA GLN A 58 -19.81 16.25 -4.78
C GLN A 58 -21.20 16.74 -5.20
N GLN A 59 -21.84 16.07 -6.14
CA GLN A 59 -23.17 16.44 -6.65
C GLN A 59 -24.32 16.11 -5.67
N SER A 60 -24.08 15.33 -4.61
CA SER A 60 -25.07 15.05 -3.56
C SER A 60 -24.57 15.56 -2.20
N PRO A 61 -25.33 16.43 -1.51
CA PRO A 61 -25.02 16.84 -0.15
C PRO A 61 -24.90 15.65 0.81
N ARG A 62 -25.82 14.68 0.75
CA ARG A 62 -25.79 13.51 1.64
C ARG A 62 -24.66 12.56 1.31
N TYR A 63 -24.40 12.27 0.03
CA TYR A 63 -23.31 11.37 -0.31
C TYR A 63 -21.97 11.98 0.07
N LEU A 64 -21.76 13.27 -0.23
CA LEU A 64 -20.58 14.00 0.19
C LEU A 64 -20.44 14.03 1.71
N GLU A 65 -21.53 14.23 2.45
CA GLU A 65 -21.55 14.17 3.92
C GLU A 65 -21.00 12.81 4.39
N LEU A 66 -21.56 11.70 3.89
CA LEU A 66 -21.19 10.34 4.28
C LEU A 66 -19.76 9.97 3.85
N ALA A 67 -19.36 10.34 2.63
CA ALA A 67 -18.03 10.13 2.07
C ALA A 67 -16.96 10.87 2.90
N SER A 68 -17.26 12.11 3.29
CA SER A 68 -16.34 13.01 4.00
C SER A 68 -16.29 12.78 5.50
N ARG A 69 -17.11 11.88 6.06
CA ARG A 69 -16.98 11.48 7.46
C ARG A 69 -15.57 10.91 7.70
N PRO A 70 -15.04 10.93 8.92
CA PRO A 70 -13.78 10.24 9.19
C PRO A 70 -13.94 8.71 9.10
N PRO A 71 -12.84 7.94 9.02
CA PRO A 71 -12.88 6.47 8.97
C PRO A 71 -13.56 5.80 10.17
N ASP A 72 -13.65 6.49 11.30
CA ASP A 72 -14.07 6.00 12.61
C ASP A 72 -15.42 6.59 13.08
N ALA A 73 -16.05 7.41 12.24
CA ALA A 73 -17.41 7.89 12.50
C ALA A 73 -18.38 6.72 12.64
N GLN A 74 -19.31 6.83 13.58
CA GLN A 74 -20.39 5.86 13.69
C GLN A 74 -21.37 6.05 12.53
N PHE A 75 -21.64 4.97 11.82
CA PHE A 75 -22.67 4.92 10.80
C PHE A 75 -23.86 4.14 11.32
N THR A 76 -24.99 4.83 11.40
CA THR A 76 -26.27 4.19 11.68
C THR A 76 -26.67 3.29 10.52
N ASN A 77 -27.62 2.38 10.74
CA ASN A 77 -28.17 1.57 9.65
C ASN A 77 -28.77 2.46 8.55
N ASN A 78 -29.29 3.63 8.90
CA ASN A 78 -29.79 4.61 7.94
C ASN A 78 -28.65 5.23 7.13
N ASP A 79 -27.52 5.57 7.76
CA ASP A 79 -26.34 6.09 7.03
C ASP A 79 -25.77 5.05 6.06
N ILE A 80 -25.66 3.79 6.48
CA ILE A 80 -25.21 2.70 5.59
C ILE A 80 -26.19 2.47 4.45
N ARG A 81 -27.49 2.52 4.73
CA ARG A 81 -28.51 2.41 3.69
C ARG A 81 -28.43 3.55 2.68
N ASP A 82 -28.28 4.77 3.17
CA ASP A 82 -28.11 5.93 2.31
C ASP A 82 -26.83 5.80 1.47
N LEU A 83 -25.76 5.26 2.05
CA LEU A 83 -24.52 4.99 1.34
C LEU A 83 -24.67 3.92 0.26
N GLN A 84 -25.34 2.80 0.55
CA GLN A 84 -25.63 1.75 -0.42
C GLN A 84 -26.44 2.29 -1.61
N VAL A 85 -27.44 3.14 -1.35
CA VAL A 85 -28.25 3.77 -2.40
C VAL A 85 -27.40 4.76 -3.19
N TRP A 86 -26.67 5.66 -2.54
CA TRP A 86 -25.89 6.69 -3.21
C TRP A 86 -24.72 6.16 -4.01
N PHE A 87 -24.01 5.17 -3.50
CA PHE A 87 -22.96 4.49 -4.25
C PHE A 87 -23.51 4.00 -5.60
N ASN A 88 -24.61 3.25 -5.58
CA ASN A 88 -25.20 2.73 -6.81
C ASN A 88 -25.84 3.81 -7.70
N LEU A 89 -26.48 4.82 -7.11
CA LEU A 89 -27.12 5.91 -7.84
C LEU A 89 -26.10 6.85 -8.50
N ALA A 90 -24.94 7.08 -7.88
CA ALA A 90 -23.88 7.92 -8.41
C ALA A 90 -23.16 7.31 -9.62
N TRP A 91 -23.26 5.99 -9.80
CA TRP A 91 -22.80 5.28 -11.00
C TRP A 91 -23.88 5.16 -12.08
N CYS A 92 -25.08 5.69 -11.86
CA CYS A 92 -26.09 5.84 -12.90
C CYS A 92 -25.83 7.12 -13.71
N ASP A 93 -25.87 6.99 -15.04
CA ASP A 93 -25.74 8.13 -15.96
C ASP A 93 -26.66 9.30 -15.54
N PRO A 94 -26.12 10.54 -15.39
CA PRO A 94 -26.88 11.67 -14.87
C PRO A 94 -28.13 12.02 -15.69
N VAL A 95 -28.07 11.87 -17.02
CA VAL A 95 -29.19 12.16 -17.92
C VAL A 95 -30.29 11.11 -17.76
N TRP A 96 -29.93 9.85 -17.57
CA TRP A 96 -30.90 8.83 -17.25
C TRP A 96 -31.55 9.06 -15.87
N VAL A 97 -30.77 9.40 -14.84
CA VAL A 97 -31.33 9.72 -13.52
C VAL A 97 -32.33 10.87 -13.61
N GLU A 98 -32.09 11.87 -14.46
CA GLU A 98 -33.03 12.98 -14.69
C GLU A 98 -34.32 12.57 -15.41
N ASN A 99 -34.25 11.58 -16.31
CA ASN A 99 -35.38 11.15 -17.15
C ASN A 99 -36.21 10.00 -16.56
N ASP A 100 -35.66 9.24 -15.61
CA ASP A 100 -36.36 8.17 -14.90
C ASP A 100 -37.07 8.75 -13.67
N PRO A 101 -38.42 8.72 -13.60
CA PRO A 101 -39.14 9.32 -12.48
C PRO A 101 -38.78 8.73 -11.11
N GLY A 102 -38.42 7.45 -11.06
CA GLY A 102 -38.03 6.78 -9.83
C GLY A 102 -36.64 7.22 -9.37
N LEU A 103 -35.64 7.17 -10.27
CA LEU A 103 -34.28 7.62 -9.94
C LEU A 103 -34.22 9.13 -9.66
N ALA A 104 -34.97 9.94 -10.39
CA ALA A 104 -35.08 11.39 -10.16
C ALA A 104 -35.63 11.69 -8.77
N GLU A 105 -36.65 10.93 -8.34
CA GLU A 105 -37.22 11.06 -7.00
C GLU A 105 -36.23 10.62 -5.92
N LEU A 106 -35.46 9.54 -6.13
CA LEU A 106 -34.39 9.13 -5.22
C LEU A 106 -33.30 10.20 -5.10
N LYS A 107 -32.84 10.76 -6.22
CA LYS A 107 -31.86 11.86 -6.25
C LYS A 107 -32.39 13.10 -5.51
N ARG A 108 -33.68 13.42 -5.70
CA ARG A 108 -34.34 14.56 -5.01
C ARG A 108 -34.51 14.31 -3.51
N LYS A 109 -34.79 13.06 -3.13
CA LYS A 109 -34.94 12.64 -1.73
C LYS A 109 -33.62 12.82 -0.97
N ASP A 110 -32.50 12.49 -1.60
CA ASP A 110 -31.11 12.68 -1.17
C ASP A 110 -30.70 11.95 0.13
N ARG A 111 -31.61 11.69 1.06
CA ARG A 111 -31.32 11.07 2.35
C ARG A 111 -32.51 10.30 2.89
N ASP A 112 -32.30 9.55 3.97
CA ASP A 112 -33.34 8.80 4.66
C ASP A 112 -34.06 7.84 3.71
N PHE A 113 -33.28 7.19 2.85
CA PHE A 113 -33.79 6.18 1.93
C PHE A 113 -34.42 5.03 2.72
N THR A 114 -35.37 4.30 2.14
CA THR A 114 -35.93 3.07 2.71
C THR A 114 -35.39 1.83 2.02
N GLU A 115 -35.68 0.64 2.52
CA GLU A 115 -35.29 -0.60 1.81
C GLU A 115 -36.12 -0.78 0.52
N GLU A 116 -37.34 -0.24 0.48
CA GLU A 116 -38.16 -0.18 -0.73
C GLU A 116 -37.53 0.73 -1.80
N ASP A 117 -36.85 1.82 -1.41
CA ASP A 117 -36.15 2.71 -2.35
C ASP A 117 -35.03 1.98 -3.10
N LYS A 118 -34.33 1.03 -2.45
CA LYS A 118 -33.35 0.17 -3.13
C LYS A 118 -34.00 -0.64 -4.25
N THR A 119 -35.25 -1.07 -4.06
CA THR A 119 -35.96 -1.86 -5.07
C THR A 119 -36.21 -1.03 -6.33
N ILE A 120 -36.53 0.27 -6.19
CA ILE A 120 -36.67 1.20 -7.31
C ILE A 120 -35.34 1.34 -8.06
N LEU A 121 -34.24 1.58 -7.33
CA LEU A 121 -32.91 1.73 -7.92
C LEU A 121 -32.46 0.48 -8.68
N PHE A 122 -32.52 -0.69 -8.05
CA PHE A 122 -32.05 -1.93 -8.67
C PHE A 122 -32.97 -2.42 -9.78
N ALA A 123 -34.29 -2.16 -9.72
CA ALA A 123 -35.19 -2.42 -10.83
C ALA A 123 -34.81 -1.58 -12.06
N ALA A 124 -34.53 -0.28 -11.87
CA ALA A 124 -34.09 0.60 -12.93
C ALA A 124 -32.73 0.16 -13.51
N GLN A 125 -31.74 -0.14 -12.67
CA GLN A 125 -30.43 -0.69 -13.09
C GLN A 125 -30.59 -1.98 -13.89
N LEU A 126 -31.39 -2.92 -13.41
CA LEU A 126 -31.62 -4.19 -14.10
C LEU A 126 -32.35 -4.02 -15.43
N GLU A 127 -33.34 -3.13 -15.51
CA GLU A 127 -33.98 -2.76 -16.77
C GLU A 127 -32.95 -2.21 -17.75
N ARG A 128 -32.06 -1.32 -17.29
CA ARG A 128 -31.03 -0.73 -18.13
C ARG A 128 -30.04 -1.79 -18.62
N ILE A 129 -29.54 -2.67 -17.75
CA ILE A 129 -28.67 -3.81 -18.09
C ILE A 129 -29.33 -4.68 -19.17
N ARG A 130 -30.61 -5.05 -18.98
CA ARG A 130 -31.39 -5.84 -19.95
C ARG A 130 -31.58 -5.13 -21.29
N SER A 131 -31.55 -3.80 -21.31
CA SER A 131 -31.73 -2.97 -22.50
C SER A 131 -30.45 -2.76 -23.33
N VAL A 132 -29.25 -2.92 -22.76
CA VAL A 132 -27.98 -2.56 -23.43
C VAL A 132 -27.80 -3.30 -24.76
N ILE A 133 -27.86 -4.63 -24.73
CA ILE A 133 -27.65 -5.47 -25.93
C ILE A 133 -28.76 -5.25 -26.97
N PRO A 134 -30.07 -5.28 -26.61
CA PRO A 134 -31.13 -4.92 -27.55
C PRO A 134 -30.96 -3.53 -28.17
N LYS A 135 -30.47 -2.54 -27.41
CA LYS A 135 -30.31 -1.17 -27.91
C LYS A 135 -29.24 -1.09 -29.00
N TYR A 136 -28.08 -1.71 -28.79
CA TYR A 136 -27.05 -1.77 -29.84
C TYR A 136 -27.54 -2.51 -31.07
N ARG A 137 -28.29 -3.60 -30.90
CA ARG A 137 -28.93 -4.31 -32.02
C ARG A 137 -29.87 -3.40 -32.82
N GLU A 138 -30.78 -2.71 -32.14
CA GLU A 138 -31.72 -1.76 -32.75
C GLU A 138 -30.98 -0.66 -33.55
N LEU A 139 -29.94 -0.07 -32.96
CA LEU A 139 -29.15 0.99 -33.61
C LEU A 139 -28.43 0.47 -34.86
N ALA A 140 -27.93 -0.76 -34.83
CA ALA A 140 -27.27 -1.38 -35.97
C ALA A 140 -28.24 -1.76 -37.08
N GLU A 141 -29.41 -2.32 -36.74
CA GLU A 141 -30.47 -2.64 -37.70
C GLU A 141 -31.00 -1.39 -38.44
N ARG A 142 -30.97 -0.22 -37.79
CA ARG A 142 -31.31 1.07 -38.39
C ARG A 142 -30.18 1.72 -39.19
N GLY A 143 -28.98 1.14 -39.19
CA GLY A 143 -27.80 1.71 -39.83
C GLY A 143 -27.23 2.95 -39.12
N GLN A 144 -27.60 3.21 -37.86
CA GLN A 144 -27.06 4.34 -37.09
C GLN A 144 -25.70 4.01 -36.44
N ALA A 145 -25.45 2.72 -36.20
CA ALA A 145 -24.24 2.22 -35.59
C ALA A 145 -23.67 1.03 -36.39
N GLU A 146 -22.37 1.04 -36.63
CA GLU A 146 -21.63 -0.17 -36.99
C GLU A 146 -21.16 -0.85 -35.70
N LEU A 147 -21.31 -2.16 -35.59
CA LEU A 147 -20.86 -2.93 -34.43
C LEU A 147 -19.68 -3.81 -34.80
N THR A 148 -18.64 -3.76 -33.98
CA THR A 148 -17.43 -4.57 -34.08
C THR A 148 -17.20 -5.33 -32.78
N PHE A 149 -16.23 -6.24 -32.77
CA PHE A 149 -15.91 -7.05 -31.60
C PHE A 149 -14.38 -7.16 -31.43
N SER A 150 -13.98 -7.50 -30.22
CA SER A 150 -12.63 -7.99 -29.90
C SER A 150 -12.64 -9.51 -29.70
N PRO A 151 -11.49 -10.19 -29.63
CA PRO A 151 -11.46 -11.58 -29.21
C PRO A 151 -11.97 -11.74 -27.76
N TYR A 152 -12.42 -12.94 -27.40
CA TYR A 152 -13.35 -13.17 -26.28
C TYR A 152 -12.90 -12.61 -24.92
N TYR A 153 -11.70 -12.96 -24.44
CA TYR A 153 -11.11 -12.47 -23.19
C TYR A 153 -10.13 -11.31 -23.40
N HIS A 154 -10.21 -10.60 -24.52
CA HIS A 154 -9.38 -9.43 -24.82
C HIS A 154 -7.85 -9.67 -24.76
N PRO A 155 -7.29 -10.76 -25.34
CA PRO A 155 -5.85 -11.04 -25.34
C PRO A 155 -5.07 -10.16 -26.34
N ILE A 156 -3.77 -10.01 -26.13
CA ILE A 156 -2.82 -9.45 -27.11
C ILE A 156 -2.51 -10.53 -28.16
N LEU A 157 -3.30 -10.54 -29.24
CA LEU A 157 -3.27 -11.61 -30.26
C LEU A 157 -1.88 -11.93 -30.82
N PRO A 158 -1.01 -10.95 -31.15
CA PRO A 158 0.33 -11.27 -31.66
C PRO A 158 1.15 -12.15 -30.71
N LEU A 159 1.10 -11.90 -29.40
CA LEU A 159 1.85 -12.65 -28.39
C LEU A 159 1.30 -14.06 -28.17
N ILE A 160 -0.02 -14.24 -28.25
CA ILE A 160 -0.64 -15.56 -28.18
C ILE A 160 -0.26 -16.40 -29.41
N CYS A 161 -0.25 -15.80 -30.61
CA CYS A 161 0.21 -16.48 -31.80
C CYS A 161 1.65 -16.96 -31.64
N HIS A 162 2.54 -16.05 -31.23
CA HIS A 162 3.91 -16.36 -30.85
C HIS A 162 4.57 -15.17 -30.14
N VAL A 163 5.16 -15.42 -28.97
CA VAL A 163 5.86 -14.39 -28.18
C VAL A 163 7.02 -13.72 -28.92
N ASP A 164 7.65 -14.41 -29.88
CA ASP A 164 8.74 -13.83 -30.68
C ASP A 164 8.28 -12.65 -31.55
N SER A 165 6.97 -12.49 -31.75
CA SER A 165 6.39 -11.35 -32.46
C SER A 165 6.74 -10.01 -31.82
N ALA A 166 7.06 -9.97 -30.52
CA ALA A 166 7.57 -8.78 -29.85
C ALA A 166 8.94 -8.32 -30.38
N ARG A 167 9.77 -9.24 -30.89
CA ARG A 167 11.07 -8.88 -31.50
C ARG A 167 10.94 -8.09 -32.79
N SER A 168 9.79 -8.19 -33.47
CA SER A 168 9.52 -7.34 -34.63
C SER A 168 9.37 -5.88 -34.24
N ALA A 169 8.86 -5.59 -33.04
CA ALA A 169 8.77 -4.23 -32.50
C ALA A 169 10.08 -3.78 -31.85
N ASN A 170 10.68 -4.66 -31.05
CA ASN A 170 11.88 -4.41 -30.29
C ASN A 170 12.85 -5.59 -30.42
N PRO A 171 13.82 -5.54 -31.36
CA PRO A 171 14.75 -6.65 -31.59
C PRO A 171 15.60 -7.06 -30.39
N GLN A 172 15.76 -6.18 -29.39
CA GLN A 172 16.57 -6.42 -28.19
C GLN A 172 15.74 -6.93 -27.01
N ILE A 173 14.43 -7.13 -27.18
CA ILE A 173 13.56 -7.55 -26.09
C ILE A 173 13.96 -8.93 -25.55
N GLN A 174 14.04 -9.05 -24.22
CA GLN A 174 14.26 -10.32 -23.57
C GLN A 174 12.96 -11.12 -23.60
N LEU A 175 13.00 -12.32 -24.15
CA LEU A 175 11.83 -13.19 -24.23
C LEU A 175 11.80 -14.18 -23.05
N PRO A 176 10.63 -14.74 -22.71
CA PRO A 176 10.51 -15.86 -21.78
C PRO A 176 11.40 -17.04 -22.18
N GLU A 177 11.81 -17.86 -21.20
CA GLU A 177 12.65 -19.04 -21.46
C GLU A 177 11.89 -20.07 -22.30
N ARG A 178 10.59 -20.23 -22.03
CA ARG A 178 9.65 -21.04 -22.79
C ARG A 178 8.96 -20.15 -23.82
N HIS A 179 9.21 -20.46 -25.08
CA HIS A 179 8.58 -19.78 -26.21
C HIS A 179 7.10 -20.19 -26.32
N PHE A 180 6.20 -19.38 -25.76
CA PHE A 180 4.76 -19.57 -25.94
C PHE A 180 4.37 -19.28 -27.40
N SER A 181 3.73 -20.25 -28.05
CA SER A 181 3.39 -20.18 -29.48
C SER A 181 2.15 -21.00 -29.79
N HIS A 182 0.98 -20.44 -29.51
CA HIS A 182 -0.32 -21.13 -29.64
C HIS A 182 -1.29 -20.31 -30.48
N ARG A 183 -1.04 -20.25 -31.80
CA ARG A 183 -1.92 -19.58 -32.76
C ARG A 183 -3.35 -20.13 -32.74
N GLU A 184 -3.53 -21.40 -32.43
CA GLU A 184 -4.83 -22.03 -32.24
C GLU A 184 -5.63 -21.41 -31.08
N ASP A 185 -4.98 -20.93 -30.02
CA ASP A 185 -5.64 -20.29 -28.89
C ASP A 185 -6.09 -18.87 -29.27
N ALA A 186 -5.30 -18.15 -30.07
CA ALA A 186 -5.68 -16.87 -30.66
C ALA A 186 -6.87 -17.02 -31.63
N GLU A 187 -6.84 -18.05 -32.49
CA GLU A 187 -7.96 -18.39 -33.35
C GLU A 187 -9.23 -18.70 -32.54
N ARG A 188 -9.09 -19.53 -31.50
CA ARG A 188 -10.20 -19.92 -30.63
C ARG A 188 -10.85 -18.71 -29.95
N GLN A 189 -10.05 -17.75 -29.49
CA GLN A 189 -10.53 -16.50 -28.89
C GLN A 189 -11.35 -15.65 -29.88
N ILE A 190 -10.94 -15.60 -31.15
CA ILE A 190 -11.67 -14.90 -32.23
C ILE A 190 -12.99 -15.64 -32.53
N GLU A 191 -12.95 -16.97 -32.66
CA GLU A 191 -14.14 -17.78 -32.90
C GLU A 191 -15.18 -17.64 -31.79
N LEU A 192 -14.75 -17.75 -30.52
CA LEU A 192 -15.61 -17.58 -29.36
C LEU A 192 -16.22 -16.18 -29.32
N GLY A 193 -15.40 -15.15 -29.56
CA GLY A 193 -15.85 -13.76 -29.57
C GLY A 193 -16.89 -13.51 -30.66
N LYS A 194 -16.59 -13.92 -31.89
CA LYS A 194 -17.48 -13.79 -33.04
C LYS A 194 -18.78 -14.59 -32.85
N GLY A 195 -18.68 -15.84 -32.37
CA GLY A 195 -19.85 -16.70 -32.15
C GLY A 195 -20.78 -16.14 -31.07
N LEU A 196 -20.22 -15.56 -30.00
CA LEU A 196 -21.00 -14.87 -28.98
C LEU A 196 -21.66 -13.60 -29.54
N PHE A 197 -20.90 -12.78 -30.27
CA PHE A 197 -21.42 -11.59 -30.95
C PHE A 197 -22.60 -11.93 -31.88
N GLU A 198 -22.45 -12.93 -32.75
CA GLU A 198 -23.51 -13.37 -33.67
C GLU A 198 -24.76 -13.84 -32.93
N ARG A 199 -24.60 -14.64 -31.86
CA ARG A 199 -25.71 -15.10 -31.04
C ARG A 199 -26.45 -13.94 -30.37
N MET A 200 -25.71 -12.99 -29.81
CA MET A 200 -26.26 -11.92 -28.98
C MET A 200 -26.78 -10.75 -29.78
N LEU A 201 -26.30 -10.51 -31.00
CA LEU A 201 -26.68 -9.35 -31.81
C LEU A 201 -27.41 -9.74 -33.10
N GLY A 202 -27.43 -11.02 -33.48
CA GLY A 202 -28.18 -11.50 -34.64
C GLY A 202 -27.54 -11.19 -36.00
N GLN A 203 -26.33 -10.63 -36.03
CA GLN A 203 -25.59 -10.28 -37.23
C GLN A 203 -24.10 -10.64 -37.11
N LYS A 204 -23.44 -10.80 -38.24
CA LYS A 204 -21.99 -11.08 -38.28
C LYS A 204 -21.21 -9.76 -38.22
N PRO A 205 -20.14 -9.68 -37.41
CA PRO A 205 -19.30 -8.49 -37.41
C PRO A 205 -18.50 -8.42 -38.71
N LYS A 206 -18.40 -7.22 -39.28
CA LYS A 206 -17.56 -6.94 -40.45
C LYS A 206 -16.13 -6.55 -40.05
N GLY A 207 -15.99 -5.80 -38.97
CA GLY A 207 -14.71 -5.34 -38.43
C GLY A 207 -14.32 -6.03 -37.12
N MET A 208 -13.02 -6.09 -36.85
CA MET A 208 -12.47 -6.48 -35.55
C MET A 208 -11.60 -5.37 -34.97
N TRP A 209 -11.84 -5.07 -33.69
CA TRP A 209 -10.98 -4.21 -32.88
C TRP A 209 -10.10 -5.11 -32.03
N PRO A 210 -8.84 -5.36 -32.41
CA PRO A 210 -7.96 -6.16 -31.58
C PRO A 210 -7.66 -5.43 -30.27
N SER A 211 -7.49 -6.19 -29.20
CA SER A 211 -7.17 -5.66 -27.87
C SER A 211 -5.97 -4.72 -27.95
N GLU A 212 -6.10 -3.51 -27.39
CA GLU A 212 -5.03 -2.50 -27.40
C GLU A 212 -4.58 -2.16 -28.83
N MET A 213 -5.48 -2.32 -29.81
CA MET A 213 -5.20 -2.15 -31.23
C MET A 213 -3.98 -2.97 -31.70
N ALA A 214 -3.67 -4.06 -30.99
CA ALA A 214 -2.48 -4.86 -31.19
C ALA A 214 -2.61 -5.73 -32.45
N VAL A 215 -1.78 -5.43 -33.44
CA VAL A 215 -1.76 -6.12 -34.72
C VAL A 215 -0.37 -6.67 -35.02
N GLY A 216 -0.31 -7.53 -36.02
CA GLY A 216 0.92 -8.10 -36.53
C GLY A 216 0.58 -9.05 -37.67
N GLU A 217 1.58 -9.44 -38.46
CA GLU A 217 1.36 -10.25 -39.67
C GLU A 217 0.63 -11.57 -39.39
N ALA A 218 0.94 -12.21 -38.25
CA ALA A 218 0.32 -13.48 -37.84
C ALA A 218 -1.18 -13.35 -37.53
N VAL A 219 -1.66 -12.15 -37.19
CA VAL A 219 -3.06 -11.88 -36.86
C VAL A 219 -3.90 -11.68 -38.14
N ILE A 220 -3.31 -11.16 -39.22
CA ILE A 220 -4.03 -10.90 -40.47
C ILE A 220 -4.61 -12.19 -41.07
N GLY A 221 -3.83 -13.28 -41.06
CA GLY A 221 -4.33 -14.58 -41.53
C GLY A 221 -5.47 -15.13 -40.66
N LEU A 222 -5.47 -14.84 -39.35
CA LEU A 222 -6.60 -15.21 -38.46
C LEU A 222 -7.85 -14.38 -38.77
N ALA A 223 -7.70 -13.09 -39.04
CA ALA A 223 -8.81 -12.23 -39.38
C ALA A 223 -9.46 -12.61 -40.71
N GLU A 224 -8.65 -12.98 -41.71
CA GLU A 224 -9.12 -13.53 -42.97
C GLU A 224 -9.88 -14.85 -42.78
N LYS A 225 -9.31 -15.78 -42.00
CA LYS A 225 -9.96 -17.06 -41.68
C LYS A 225 -11.31 -16.85 -40.99
N ALA A 226 -11.38 -15.83 -40.12
CA ALA A 226 -12.60 -15.38 -39.48
C ALA A 226 -13.55 -14.60 -40.42
N LYS A 227 -13.19 -14.39 -41.69
CA LYS A 227 -13.94 -13.66 -42.72
C LYS A 227 -14.32 -12.23 -42.27
N LEU A 228 -13.32 -11.50 -41.80
CA LEU A 228 -13.45 -10.09 -41.43
C LEU A 228 -13.04 -9.21 -42.61
N ASP A 229 -13.81 -8.16 -42.83
CA ASP A 229 -13.61 -7.21 -43.94
C ASP A 229 -12.53 -6.19 -43.59
N TRP A 230 -12.46 -5.78 -42.31
CA TRP A 230 -11.52 -4.77 -41.85
C TRP A 230 -11.05 -4.92 -40.40
N MET A 231 -9.93 -4.28 -40.08
CA MET A 231 -9.33 -4.15 -38.75
C MET A 231 -8.79 -2.74 -38.51
N ILE A 232 -8.57 -2.37 -37.25
CA ILE A 232 -8.00 -1.07 -36.86
C ILE A 232 -6.67 -1.22 -36.12
N SER A 233 -5.75 -0.26 -36.33
CA SER A 233 -4.58 -0.05 -35.48
C SER A 233 -4.19 1.44 -35.34
N ASP A 234 -3.00 1.74 -34.84
CA ASP A 234 -2.52 3.10 -34.53
C ASP A 234 -1.62 3.70 -35.63
N GLU A 235 -1.57 5.05 -35.69
CA GLU A 235 -0.73 5.75 -36.66
C GLU A 235 0.76 5.37 -36.55
N GLU A 236 1.28 5.10 -35.35
CA GLU A 236 2.68 4.75 -35.17
C GLU A 236 2.98 3.35 -35.77
N VAL A 237 2.01 2.44 -35.70
CA VAL A 237 2.09 1.12 -36.36
C VAL A 237 2.10 1.30 -37.87
N LEU A 238 1.24 2.16 -38.42
CA LEU A 238 1.27 2.50 -39.85
C LEU A 238 2.60 3.13 -40.25
N ALA A 239 3.11 4.08 -39.47
CA ALA A 239 4.36 4.77 -39.75
C ALA A 239 5.55 3.81 -39.88
N ARG A 240 5.56 2.73 -39.10
CA ARG A 240 6.58 1.65 -39.18
C ARG A 240 6.27 0.60 -40.25
N SER A 241 5.06 0.58 -40.81
CA SER A 241 4.63 -0.36 -41.85
C SER A 241 4.85 0.16 -43.28
N VAL A 242 4.99 1.47 -43.46
CA VAL A 242 5.18 2.09 -44.77
C VAL A 242 6.63 1.97 -45.23
N GLU A 243 6.84 1.60 -46.49
CA GLU A 243 8.16 1.63 -47.12
C GLU A 243 8.57 3.08 -47.45
N GLY A 244 9.63 3.58 -46.82
CA GLY A 244 10.15 4.93 -47.04
C GLY A 244 9.79 5.91 -45.92
N GLN A 245 9.79 7.22 -46.22
CA GLN A 245 9.49 8.25 -45.23
C GLN A 245 7.97 8.37 -45.04
N PHE A 246 7.51 8.13 -43.81
CA PHE A 246 6.11 8.34 -43.46
C PHE A 246 5.73 9.83 -43.53
N ASN A 247 4.71 10.13 -44.33
CA ASN A 247 4.03 11.42 -44.36
C ASN A 247 2.59 11.23 -43.89
N ARG A 248 2.22 11.87 -42.79
CA ARG A 248 0.89 11.74 -42.18
C ARG A 248 -0.23 12.10 -43.15
N ASP A 249 -0.10 13.22 -43.85
CA ASP A 249 -1.15 13.74 -44.73
C ASP A 249 -1.38 12.83 -45.95
N ASP A 250 -0.32 12.20 -46.46
CA ASP A 250 -0.43 11.29 -47.60
C ASP A 250 -0.87 9.86 -47.20
N HIS A 251 -0.50 9.41 -46.00
CA HIS A 251 -0.61 8.00 -45.64
C HIS A 251 -1.73 7.67 -44.66
N LEU A 252 -2.00 8.51 -43.66
CA LEU A 252 -2.83 8.15 -42.51
C LEU A 252 -4.31 8.01 -42.87
N TYR A 253 -4.86 9.00 -43.60
CA TYR A 253 -6.29 9.14 -43.82
C TYR A 253 -6.86 8.29 -44.97
N GLN A 254 -6.12 7.26 -45.38
CA GLN A 254 -6.49 6.36 -46.46
C GLN A 254 -6.41 4.90 -46.00
N PRO A 255 -7.45 4.08 -46.21
CA PRO A 255 -7.43 2.68 -45.83
C PRO A 255 -6.34 1.93 -46.60
N LYS A 256 -5.75 0.93 -45.95
CA LYS A 256 -4.66 0.12 -46.51
C LYS A 256 -5.11 -1.31 -46.71
N ARG A 257 -4.64 -1.97 -47.76
CA ARG A 257 -4.88 -3.39 -47.98
C ARG A 257 -3.68 -4.19 -47.49
N VAL A 258 -3.88 -5.13 -46.57
CA VAL A 258 -2.82 -6.04 -46.12
C VAL A 258 -3.19 -7.45 -46.58
N ALA A 259 -2.30 -8.10 -47.34
CA ALA A 259 -2.52 -9.44 -47.87
C ALA A 259 -1.53 -10.46 -47.27
N ARG A 260 -2.03 -11.54 -46.66
CA ARG A 260 -1.24 -12.62 -46.04
C ARG A 260 -1.93 -13.96 -46.29
N GLU A 261 -1.16 -15.04 -46.37
CA GLU A 261 -1.65 -16.44 -46.43
C GLU A 261 -2.71 -16.78 -47.50
N GLY A 262 -2.93 -15.93 -48.51
CA GLY A 262 -3.83 -16.20 -49.63
C GLY A 262 -5.04 -15.27 -49.71
N GLY A 263 -5.30 -14.42 -48.71
CA GLY A 263 -6.30 -13.37 -48.80
C GLY A 263 -5.84 -12.05 -48.21
N ALA A 264 -6.80 -11.15 -47.96
CA ALA A 264 -6.52 -9.76 -47.63
C ALA A 264 -7.60 -9.15 -46.74
N VAL A 265 -7.18 -8.26 -45.85
CA VAL A 265 -8.04 -7.50 -44.93
C VAL A 265 -7.75 -6.00 -45.12
N SER A 266 -8.78 -5.17 -45.00
CA SER A 266 -8.62 -3.72 -45.00
C SER A 266 -8.19 -3.22 -43.62
N MET A 267 -7.16 -2.40 -43.55
CA MET A 267 -6.70 -1.77 -42.32
C MET A 267 -7.05 -0.29 -42.34
N VAL A 268 -7.64 0.19 -41.26
CA VAL A 268 -7.72 1.62 -40.95
C VAL A 268 -6.83 1.93 -39.75
N PHE A 269 -6.31 3.15 -39.69
CA PHE A 269 -5.42 3.57 -38.62
C PHE A 269 -5.98 4.82 -37.96
N ARG A 270 -6.01 4.84 -36.62
CA ARG A 270 -6.51 6.01 -35.90
C ARG A 270 -5.58 7.20 -36.03
N ASP A 271 -6.16 8.38 -36.00
CA ASP A 271 -5.43 9.62 -35.76
C ASP A 271 -5.12 9.72 -34.26
N SER A 272 -3.88 9.41 -33.88
CA SER A 272 -3.50 9.37 -32.46
C SER A 272 -3.62 10.74 -31.80
N GLN A 273 -3.37 11.83 -32.54
CA GLN A 273 -3.46 13.19 -32.01
C GLN A 273 -4.90 13.56 -31.66
N LEU A 274 -5.85 13.31 -32.57
CA LEU A 274 -7.27 13.57 -32.32
C LEU A 274 -7.84 12.67 -31.24
N SER A 275 -7.47 11.39 -31.24
CA SER A 275 -7.89 10.44 -30.22
C SER A 275 -7.38 10.82 -28.83
N ASN A 276 -6.08 11.11 -28.71
CA ASN A 276 -5.43 11.37 -27.44
C ASN A 276 -5.89 12.71 -26.80
N VAL A 277 -6.18 13.75 -27.60
CA VAL A 277 -6.70 15.00 -27.01
C VAL A 277 -8.05 14.78 -26.33
N ILE A 278 -8.90 13.89 -26.88
CA ILE A 278 -10.17 13.53 -26.25
C ILE A 278 -9.93 12.73 -24.97
N GLY A 279 -9.08 11.71 -25.02
CA GLY A 279 -8.81 10.82 -23.90
C GLY A 279 -8.08 11.49 -22.72
N PHE A 280 -7.22 12.47 -22.98
CA PHE A 280 -6.25 12.94 -21.98
C PHE A 280 -6.24 14.45 -21.72
N ASP A 281 -6.51 15.26 -22.72
CA ASP A 281 -6.33 16.72 -22.63
C ASP A 281 -7.64 17.44 -22.36
N TYR A 282 -8.71 17.04 -23.06
CA TYR A 282 -10.00 17.72 -23.03
C TYR A 282 -10.69 17.68 -21.68
N GLN A 283 -10.41 16.68 -20.82
CA GLN A 283 -10.88 16.67 -19.43
C GLN A 283 -10.50 17.93 -18.62
N ARG A 284 -9.54 18.75 -19.09
CA ARG A 284 -9.12 20.02 -18.47
C ARG A 284 -9.74 21.26 -19.12
N MET A 285 -10.60 21.07 -20.13
CA MET A 285 -11.20 22.12 -20.93
C MET A 285 -12.71 22.20 -20.70
N ALA A 286 -13.32 23.37 -20.95
CA ALA A 286 -14.76 23.48 -20.97
C ALA A 286 -15.36 22.69 -22.16
N SER A 287 -16.49 22.03 -21.95
CA SER A 287 -17.12 21.12 -22.93
C SER A 287 -17.28 21.72 -24.34
N THR A 288 -17.75 22.96 -24.43
CA THR A 288 -17.95 23.65 -25.72
C THR A 288 -16.65 24.04 -26.41
N ASP A 289 -15.61 24.34 -25.63
CA ASP A 289 -14.32 24.75 -26.17
C ASP A 289 -13.52 23.54 -26.66
N ALA A 290 -13.61 22.41 -25.94
CA ALA A 290 -13.08 21.13 -26.38
C ALA A 290 -13.72 20.67 -27.70
N ALA A 291 -15.06 20.73 -27.81
CA ALA A 291 -15.76 20.40 -29.04
C ALA A 291 -15.35 21.32 -30.20
N ARG A 292 -15.23 22.63 -29.94
CA ARG A 292 -14.78 23.62 -30.94
C ARG A 292 -13.34 23.37 -31.39
N ASP A 293 -12.42 23.04 -30.48
CA ASP A 293 -11.03 22.71 -30.82
C ASP A 293 -10.97 21.47 -31.70
N LEU A 294 -11.73 20.42 -31.36
CA LEU A 294 -11.81 19.19 -32.15
C LEU A 294 -12.30 19.46 -33.58
N MET A 295 -13.40 20.21 -33.72
CA MET A 295 -13.92 20.64 -35.03
C MET A 295 -12.90 21.50 -35.79
N GLY A 296 -12.16 22.36 -35.09
CA GLY A 296 -11.07 23.14 -35.67
C GLY A 296 -9.93 22.29 -36.21
N ARG A 297 -9.56 21.21 -35.50
CA ARG A 297 -8.55 20.24 -35.96
C ARG A 297 -9.01 19.47 -37.19
N LEU A 298 -10.26 18.98 -37.20
CA LEU A 298 -10.85 18.29 -38.35
C LEU A 298 -10.87 19.18 -39.61
N ARG A 299 -11.25 20.45 -39.47
CA ARG A 299 -11.24 21.41 -40.60
C ARG A 299 -9.82 21.68 -41.11
N ARG A 300 -8.81 21.75 -40.23
CA ARG A 300 -7.40 21.87 -40.64
C ARG A 300 -6.94 20.64 -41.42
N ILE A 301 -7.32 19.43 -41.01
CA ILE A 301 -7.00 18.21 -41.76
C ILE A 301 -7.64 18.28 -43.15
N ARG A 302 -8.93 18.64 -43.24
CA ARG A 302 -9.60 18.86 -44.53
C ARG A 302 -8.86 19.86 -45.42
N ASP A 303 -8.46 21.02 -44.87
CA ASP A 303 -7.76 22.06 -45.64
C ASP A 303 -6.43 21.54 -46.24
N VAL A 304 -5.76 20.63 -45.54
CA VAL A 304 -4.53 19.98 -46.02
C VAL A 304 -4.82 18.88 -47.06
N GLN A 305 -5.89 18.10 -46.86
CA GLN A 305 -6.28 17.02 -47.78
C GLN A 305 -6.87 17.53 -49.11
N GLY A 306 -7.42 18.75 -49.13
CA GLY A 306 -8.04 19.35 -50.30
C GLY A 306 -9.32 18.62 -50.73
N ASP A 307 -9.50 18.43 -52.04
CA ASP A 307 -10.71 17.80 -52.63
C ASP A 307 -10.67 16.26 -52.63
N ARG A 308 -9.74 15.62 -51.90
CA ARG A 308 -9.65 14.16 -51.82
C ARG A 308 -10.69 13.63 -50.83
N ASP A 309 -11.33 12.51 -51.14
CA ASP A 309 -12.10 11.76 -50.14
C ASP A 309 -11.13 11.05 -49.19
N PHE A 310 -11.28 11.26 -47.89
CA PHE A 310 -10.41 10.69 -46.85
C PHE A 310 -11.19 10.33 -45.60
N LEU A 311 -10.65 9.42 -44.79
CA LEU A 311 -11.25 8.99 -43.54
C LEU A 311 -10.39 9.40 -42.35
N ALA A 312 -10.86 10.38 -41.57
CA ALA A 312 -10.27 10.72 -40.28
C ALA A 312 -10.87 9.82 -39.18
N VAL A 313 -10.07 8.85 -38.71
CA VAL A 313 -10.51 7.88 -37.70
C VAL A 313 -10.15 8.38 -36.31
N ILE A 314 -11.17 8.68 -35.49
CA ILE A 314 -11.02 8.94 -34.06
C ILE A 314 -11.42 7.66 -33.33
N ALA A 315 -10.47 7.05 -32.64
CA ALA A 315 -10.65 5.78 -31.92
C ALA A 315 -10.14 5.92 -30.49
N LEU A 316 -11.01 5.62 -29.51
CA LEU A 316 -10.73 5.73 -28.08
C LEU A 316 -10.65 4.31 -27.49
N ASP A 317 -9.59 4.01 -26.74
CA ASP A 317 -9.40 2.72 -26.05
C ASP A 317 -9.19 2.98 -24.55
N GLY A 318 -10.05 2.44 -23.69
CA GLY A 318 -9.93 2.46 -22.21
C GLY A 318 -9.99 3.82 -21.47
N GLU A 319 -9.83 4.95 -22.14
CA GLU A 319 -9.70 6.28 -21.51
C GLU A 319 -11.04 7.00 -21.38
N ASN A 320 -11.63 6.98 -20.18
CA ASN A 320 -12.87 7.70 -19.89
C ASN A 320 -12.57 9.12 -19.39
N ALA A 321 -12.43 10.07 -20.31
CA ALA A 321 -12.38 11.49 -19.95
C ALA A 321 -13.71 12.02 -19.36
N TRP A 322 -14.79 11.26 -19.50
CA TRP A 322 -16.15 11.72 -19.25
C TRP A 322 -16.43 12.02 -17.77
N GLU A 323 -15.90 11.23 -16.84
CA GLU A 323 -16.14 11.40 -15.40
C GLU A 323 -15.51 12.68 -14.82
N PHE A 324 -14.62 13.31 -15.57
CA PHE A 324 -14.01 14.60 -15.23
C PHE A 324 -14.83 15.79 -15.72
N TYR A 325 -15.80 15.57 -16.60
CA TYR A 325 -16.75 16.58 -17.02
C TYR A 325 -17.98 16.61 -16.11
N PRO A 326 -18.59 17.79 -15.90
CA PRO A 326 -19.95 17.86 -15.41
C PRO A 326 -20.88 17.04 -16.30
N ARG A 327 -21.80 16.28 -15.70
CA ARG A 327 -22.79 15.42 -16.38
C ARG A 327 -22.16 14.39 -17.34
N ASP A 328 -21.05 13.78 -16.94
CA ASP A 328 -20.38 12.69 -17.66
C ASP A 328 -20.13 12.97 -19.16
N GLY A 329 -19.67 14.19 -19.46
CA GLY A 329 -19.30 14.59 -20.82
C GLY A 329 -20.48 14.82 -21.77
N HIS A 330 -21.73 14.73 -21.31
CA HIS A 330 -22.93 14.89 -22.14
C HIS A 330 -22.97 16.24 -22.87
N ASP A 331 -22.54 17.31 -22.21
CA ASP A 331 -22.46 18.65 -22.82
C ASP A 331 -21.43 18.72 -23.94
N PHE A 332 -20.31 18.01 -23.81
CA PHE A 332 -19.29 17.93 -24.85
C PHE A 332 -19.81 17.14 -26.06
N LEU A 333 -20.42 15.97 -25.81
CA LEU A 333 -20.99 15.13 -26.86
C LEU A 333 -22.11 15.84 -27.63
N ASN A 334 -23.02 16.53 -26.94
CA ASN A 334 -24.08 17.30 -27.58
C ASN A 334 -23.52 18.45 -28.42
N ALA A 335 -22.55 19.20 -27.90
CA ALA A 335 -21.92 20.28 -28.66
C ALA A 335 -21.22 19.73 -29.92
N LEU A 336 -20.46 18.64 -29.77
CA LEU A 336 -19.77 17.99 -30.88
C LEU A 336 -20.73 17.45 -31.93
N TYR A 337 -21.76 16.69 -31.53
CA TYR A 337 -22.72 16.12 -32.47
C TYR A 337 -23.60 17.19 -33.14
N THR A 338 -23.95 18.26 -32.43
CA THR A 338 -24.67 19.40 -33.04
C THR A 338 -23.83 20.06 -34.13
N GLU A 339 -22.55 20.33 -33.84
CA GLU A 339 -21.61 20.90 -34.81
C GLU A 339 -21.41 19.96 -36.01
N LEU A 340 -21.23 18.65 -35.77
CA LEU A 340 -21.11 17.65 -36.84
C LEU A 340 -22.37 17.53 -37.70
N GLU A 341 -23.57 17.56 -37.11
CA GLU A 341 -24.84 17.49 -37.84
C GLU A 341 -25.09 18.75 -38.68
N SER A 342 -24.69 19.92 -38.17
CA SER A 342 -24.83 21.20 -38.89
C SER A 342 -23.73 21.44 -39.94
N SER A 343 -22.66 20.66 -39.88
CA SER A 343 -21.48 20.79 -40.74
C SER A 343 -21.81 20.34 -42.17
N THR A 344 -21.53 21.19 -43.16
CA THR A 344 -21.65 20.85 -44.59
C THR A 344 -20.36 20.29 -45.17
N ASP A 345 -19.25 20.42 -44.44
CA ASP A 345 -17.88 20.16 -44.86
C ASP A 345 -17.25 18.93 -44.18
N ILE A 346 -17.99 18.25 -43.30
CA ILE A 346 -17.57 17.03 -42.62
C ILE A 346 -18.75 16.06 -42.66
N VAL A 347 -18.50 14.83 -43.10
CA VAL A 347 -19.52 13.77 -43.17
C VAL A 347 -19.16 12.68 -42.15
N THR A 348 -20.09 12.38 -41.25
CA THR A 348 -19.94 11.23 -40.35
C THR A 348 -20.34 9.95 -41.07
N THR A 349 -19.45 8.96 -41.12
CA THR A 349 -19.69 7.67 -41.77
C THR A 349 -19.22 6.50 -40.89
N THR A 350 -19.55 5.27 -41.28
CA THR A 350 -18.99 4.06 -40.68
C THR A 350 -17.76 3.61 -41.47
N VAL A 351 -16.91 2.76 -40.88
CA VAL A 351 -15.72 2.28 -41.59
C VAL A 351 -16.13 1.40 -42.77
N SER A 352 -17.12 0.53 -42.57
CA SER A 352 -17.65 -0.32 -43.65
C SER A 352 -18.24 0.48 -44.81
N ASP A 353 -19.01 1.54 -44.54
CA ASP A 353 -19.63 2.35 -45.60
C ASP A 353 -18.56 3.11 -46.38
N PHE A 354 -17.58 3.71 -45.69
CA PHE A 354 -16.45 4.35 -46.36
C PHE A 354 -15.66 3.37 -47.22
N LEU A 355 -15.37 2.16 -46.72
CA LEU A 355 -14.63 1.14 -47.47
C LEU A 355 -15.41 0.60 -48.68
N ALA A 356 -16.74 0.62 -48.64
CA ALA A 356 -17.57 0.20 -49.77
C ALA A 356 -17.46 1.16 -50.96
N ASP A 357 -17.43 2.46 -50.68
CA ASP A 357 -17.30 3.51 -51.70
C ASP A 357 -15.82 3.79 -52.07
N HIS A 358 -14.90 3.60 -51.12
CA HIS A 358 -13.48 3.90 -51.23
C HIS A 358 -12.62 2.67 -50.83
N PRO A 359 -12.62 1.59 -51.63
CA PRO A 359 -11.81 0.42 -51.34
C PRO A 359 -10.31 0.77 -51.33
N PRO A 360 -9.49 0.11 -50.48
CA PRO A 360 -8.09 0.46 -50.30
C PRO A 360 -7.29 0.30 -51.61
N GLN A 361 -6.77 1.41 -52.12
CA GLN A 361 -5.94 1.44 -53.34
C GLN A 361 -4.49 1.07 -53.07
N ASN A 362 -4.02 1.29 -51.84
CA ASN A 362 -2.63 1.11 -51.44
C ASN A 362 -2.47 -0.22 -50.68
N GLN A 363 -1.55 -1.05 -51.16
CA GLN A 363 -1.17 -2.29 -50.49
C GLN A 363 -0.02 -2.03 -49.52
N LEU A 364 -0.14 -2.49 -48.28
CA LEU A 364 0.98 -2.59 -47.35
C LEU A 364 1.65 -3.96 -47.54
N HIS A 365 2.91 -3.92 -47.97
CA HIS A 365 3.71 -5.13 -48.15
C HIS A 365 4.17 -5.72 -46.83
N HIS A 366 4.36 -4.89 -45.80
CA HIS A 366 4.68 -5.27 -44.43
C HIS A 366 3.67 -4.62 -43.47
N LEU A 367 3.31 -5.32 -42.39
CA LEU A 367 2.56 -4.75 -41.28
C LEU A 367 3.41 -4.91 -40.02
N HIS A 368 3.83 -3.79 -39.45
CA HIS A 368 4.57 -3.73 -38.21
C HIS A 368 3.76 -4.38 -37.09
N THR A 369 4.40 -5.25 -36.30
CA THR A 369 3.76 -5.83 -35.12
C THR A 369 3.83 -4.82 -33.98
N GLY A 370 2.69 -4.46 -33.40
CA GLY A 370 2.64 -3.50 -32.29
C GLY A 370 1.22 -3.15 -31.87
N SER A 371 1.10 -2.42 -30.77
CA SER A 371 -0.15 -1.86 -30.23
C SER A 371 -0.23 -0.34 -30.46
N TRP A 372 -1.32 0.29 -30.02
CA TRP A 372 -1.37 1.76 -29.98
C TRP A 372 -0.38 2.37 -28.99
N ILE A 373 0.18 1.57 -28.08
CA ILE A 373 1.21 1.98 -27.13
C ILE A 373 2.59 1.81 -27.76
N GLY A 374 3.10 2.89 -28.33
CA GLY A 374 4.49 2.99 -28.81
C GLY A 374 4.80 2.18 -30.07
N ALA A 375 3.76 1.70 -30.78
CA ALA A 375 3.87 0.67 -31.82
C ALA A 375 4.71 -0.54 -31.34
N SER A 376 4.53 -0.92 -30.07
CA SER A 376 5.26 -1.99 -29.41
C SER A 376 4.32 -2.93 -28.64
N LEU A 377 4.89 -4.05 -28.19
CA LEU A 377 4.26 -5.02 -27.30
C LEU A 377 4.93 -5.08 -25.92
N ASP A 378 5.91 -4.22 -25.66
CA ASP A 378 6.75 -4.23 -24.43
C ASP A 378 5.94 -4.10 -23.13
N THR A 379 4.72 -3.55 -23.20
CA THR A 379 3.81 -3.46 -22.05
C THR A 379 3.41 -4.82 -21.49
N TRP A 380 3.40 -5.88 -22.32
CA TRP A 380 2.86 -7.20 -21.97
C TRP A 380 3.89 -8.34 -22.02
N ILE A 381 5.14 -8.05 -22.39
CA ILE A 381 6.24 -9.00 -22.48
C ILE A 381 7.57 -8.25 -22.48
N GLY A 382 8.65 -8.86 -22.01
CA GLY A 382 9.99 -8.26 -22.11
C GLY A 382 10.68 -8.06 -20.77
N ASP A 383 9.93 -7.66 -19.74
CA ASP A 383 10.44 -7.64 -18.38
C ASP A 383 10.40 -9.03 -17.73
N PRO A 384 11.24 -9.27 -16.71
CA PRO A 384 11.38 -10.58 -16.11
C PRO A 384 10.06 -11.18 -15.59
N GLU A 385 9.11 -10.37 -15.14
CA GLU A 385 7.91 -10.87 -14.50
C GLU A 385 6.82 -11.25 -15.50
N HIS A 386 6.63 -10.43 -16.54
CA HIS A 386 5.80 -10.87 -17.66
C HIS A 386 6.40 -12.13 -18.30
N ASN A 387 7.72 -12.21 -18.44
CA ASN A 387 8.38 -13.40 -18.97
C ASN A 387 8.14 -14.63 -18.09
N VAL A 388 8.26 -14.52 -16.77
CA VAL A 388 7.89 -15.60 -15.84
C VAL A 388 6.41 -15.98 -15.97
N ALA A 389 5.50 -15.02 -16.13
CA ALA A 389 4.09 -15.30 -16.34
C ALA A 389 3.84 -16.07 -17.66
N TRP A 390 4.55 -15.70 -18.73
CA TRP A 390 4.54 -16.43 -20.00
C TRP A 390 5.12 -17.84 -19.87
N ASP A 391 6.20 -18.01 -19.10
CA ASP A 391 6.81 -19.32 -18.80
C ASP A 391 5.84 -20.22 -18.04
N LEU A 392 5.19 -19.70 -17.00
CA LEU A 392 4.19 -20.43 -16.21
C LEU A 392 2.95 -20.77 -17.05
N LEU A 393 2.52 -19.87 -17.94
CA LEU A 393 1.43 -20.14 -18.87
C LEU A 393 1.81 -21.26 -19.85
N ALA A 394 3.00 -21.19 -20.44
CA ALA A 394 3.51 -22.24 -21.32
C ALA A 394 3.59 -23.59 -20.60
N GLU A 395 4.14 -23.62 -19.38
CA GLU A 395 4.20 -24.82 -18.55
C GLU A 395 2.80 -25.39 -18.23
N THR A 396 1.87 -24.52 -17.83
CA THR A 396 0.49 -24.90 -17.52
C THR A 396 -0.20 -25.46 -18.75
N ARG A 397 0.03 -24.86 -19.92
CA ARG A 397 -0.53 -25.26 -21.21
C ARG A 397 0.01 -26.61 -21.67
N ASP A 398 1.32 -26.83 -21.55
CA ASP A 398 1.97 -28.12 -21.81
C ASP A 398 1.43 -29.23 -20.91
N TRP A 399 1.26 -28.91 -19.61
CA TRP A 399 0.72 -29.83 -18.64
C TRP A 399 -0.74 -30.19 -18.96
N LEU A 400 -1.58 -29.21 -19.31
CA LEU A 400 -2.98 -29.45 -19.70
C LEU A 400 -3.06 -30.34 -20.94
N ASP A 401 -2.19 -30.14 -21.92
CA ASP A 401 -2.10 -30.99 -23.11
C ASP A 401 -1.72 -32.43 -22.75
N ALA A 402 -0.70 -32.62 -21.90
CA ALA A 402 -0.29 -33.93 -21.42
C ALA A 402 -1.41 -34.65 -20.65
N GLN A 403 -2.14 -33.94 -19.79
CA GLN A 403 -3.29 -34.50 -19.07
C GLN A 403 -4.44 -34.87 -20.01
N SER A 404 -4.69 -34.05 -21.04
CA SER A 404 -5.74 -34.27 -22.03
C SER A 404 -5.47 -35.47 -22.95
N GLN A 405 -4.22 -35.95 -23.01
CA GLN A 405 -3.88 -37.21 -23.67
C GLN A 405 -4.14 -38.43 -22.78
N GLN A 406 -4.11 -38.26 -21.45
CA GLN A 406 -4.27 -39.33 -20.46
C GLN A 406 -5.72 -39.49 -19.96
N ARG A 407 -6.52 -38.42 -20.02
CA ARG A 407 -7.95 -38.39 -19.66
C ARG A 407 -8.75 -37.88 -20.87
N PRO A 408 -9.99 -38.35 -21.10
CA PRO A 408 -10.79 -37.86 -22.23
C PRO A 408 -10.96 -36.35 -22.18
N LYS A 409 -10.69 -35.67 -23.31
CA LYS A 409 -10.95 -34.22 -23.52
C LYS A 409 -12.40 -33.83 -23.22
N ASP A 410 -13.32 -34.79 -23.21
CA ASP A 410 -14.77 -34.58 -23.07
C ASP A 410 -15.25 -34.46 -21.61
N SER A 411 -14.38 -34.56 -20.60
CA SER A 411 -14.83 -34.33 -19.21
C SER A 411 -15.15 -32.85 -18.97
N GLN A 412 -16.23 -32.56 -18.26
CA GLN A 412 -16.65 -31.20 -17.93
C GLN A 412 -15.53 -30.41 -17.21
N GLN A 413 -14.74 -31.07 -16.37
CA GLN A 413 -13.58 -30.45 -15.70
C GLN A 413 -12.44 -30.11 -16.67
N ALA A 414 -12.16 -30.97 -17.66
CA ALA A 414 -11.17 -30.66 -18.68
C ALA A 414 -11.64 -29.48 -19.55
N ALA A 415 -12.90 -29.47 -19.97
CA ALA A 415 -13.48 -28.36 -20.72
C ALA A 415 -13.42 -27.02 -19.95
N LEU A 416 -13.63 -27.07 -18.63
CA LEU A 416 -13.44 -25.90 -17.76
C LEU A 416 -11.97 -25.49 -17.68
N ALA A 417 -11.03 -26.41 -17.43
CA ALA A 417 -9.61 -26.09 -17.38
C ALA A 417 -9.10 -25.45 -18.69
N TRP A 418 -9.54 -25.96 -19.84
CA TRP A 418 -9.27 -25.40 -21.17
C TRP A 418 -9.90 -24.04 -21.41
N ARG A 419 -11.00 -23.73 -20.74
CA ARG A 419 -11.59 -22.39 -20.75
C ARG A 419 -10.83 -21.44 -19.82
N GLU A 420 -10.45 -21.90 -18.63
CA GLU A 420 -9.75 -21.09 -17.62
C GLU A 420 -8.34 -20.73 -18.04
N ILE A 421 -7.62 -21.58 -18.78
CA ILE A 421 -6.26 -21.24 -19.25
C ILE A 421 -6.23 -20.05 -20.23
N LEU A 422 -7.38 -19.72 -20.84
CA LEU A 422 -7.54 -18.52 -21.65
C LEU A 422 -7.69 -17.24 -20.80
N ILE A 423 -7.66 -17.37 -19.47
CA ILE A 423 -7.80 -16.33 -18.45
C ILE A 423 -6.61 -16.40 -17.49
N ILE A 424 -5.64 -15.47 -17.59
CA ILE A 424 -4.62 -15.33 -16.56
C ILE A 424 -4.72 -13.94 -15.92
N LYS A 425 -4.93 -13.92 -14.60
CA LYS A 425 -4.83 -12.71 -13.78
C LYS A 425 -3.38 -12.51 -13.36
N ARG A 426 -2.85 -11.31 -13.65
CA ARG A 426 -1.57 -10.83 -13.12
C ARG A 426 -1.67 -10.63 -11.60
N ALA A 427 -0.67 -11.12 -10.85
CA ALA A 427 -0.30 -10.52 -9.58
C ALA A 427 0.72 -9.40 -9.89
N PRO A 428 0.58 -8.18 -9.34
CA PRO A 428 1.42 -7.06 -9.73
C PRO A 428 2.90 -7.25 -9.34
N THR A 429 3.74 -6.96 -10.31
CA THR A 429 5.21 -6.84 -10.25
C THR A 429 5.62 -5.56 -9.54
N PRO A 430 6.58 -5.60 -8.61
CA PRO A 430 7.15 -4.38 -8.04
C PRO A 430 7.89 -3.58 -9.13
N GLU A 431 7.50 -2.32 -9.30
CA GLU A 431 8.13 -1.31 -10.17
C GLU A 431 9.66 -1.18 -9.96
N ARG A 432 10.12 -1.61 -8.79
CA ARG A 432 11.44 -1.35 -8.25
C ARG A 432 11.91 -2.53 -7.38
N GLY A 433 13.19 -2.87 -7.50
CA GLY A 433 13.90 -3.75 -6.57
C GLY A 433 14.84 -2.98 -5.66
N VAL A 434 14.85 -3.31 -4.37
CA VAL A 434 15.85 -2.80 -3.41
C VAL A 434 17.01 -3.80 -3.36
N PRO A 435 18.29 -3.37 -3.28
CA PRO A 435 19.42 -4.28 -3.18
C PRO A 435 19.24 -5.16 -1.94
N SER A 436 19.24 -6.49 -2.12
CA SER A 436 19.06 -7.44 -1.03
C SER A 436 20.39 -7.93 -0.45
N THR A 437 21.49 -7.72 -1.18
CA THR A 437 22.86 -8.15 -0.85
C THR A 437 23.90 -7.18 -1.43
N THR A 438 25.15 -7.29 -1.00
CA THR A 438 26.29 -6.55 -1.57
C THR A 438 26.71 -7.11 -2.94
N ILE A 439 27.12 -6.24 -3.86
CA ILE A 439 27.59 -6.58 -5.21
C ILE A 439 28.92 -5.89 -5.51
N SER A 440 29.81 -6.58 -6.23
CA SER A 440 31.08 -6.03 -6.75
C SER A 440 31.22 -6.29 -8.26
N PRO A 441 30.38 -5.68 -9.11
CA PRO A 441 30.41 -5.92 -10.55
C PRO A 441 31.72 -5.40 -11.19
N MET A 442 32.33 -6.20 -12.07
CA MET A 442 33.56 -5.85 -12.79
C MET A 442 33.29 -5.07 -14.08
N SER A 443 32.08 -5.14 -14.61
CA SER A 443 31.66 -4.42 -15.83
C SER A 443 30.14 -4.23 -15.88
N ARG A 444 29.63 -3.48 -16.87
CA ARG A 444 28.19 -3.33 -17.09
C ARG A 444 27.45 -4.64 -17.39
N HIS A 445 28.15 -5.63 -17.96
CA HIS A 445 27.59 -6.93 -18.36
C HIS A 445 27.77 -8.02 -17.31
N ASP A 446 28.25 -7.66 -16.12
CA ASP A 446 28.49 -8.61 -15.03
C ASP A 446 27.17 -9.19 -14.48
N PRO A 447 27.04 -10.52 -14.32
CA PRO A 447 25.85 -11.15 -13.73
C PRO A 447 25.54 -10.67 -12.30
N ALA A 448 26.51 -10.13 -11.56
CA ALA A 448 26.32 -9.61 -10.20
C ALA A 448 25.21 -8.54 -10.13
N TRP A 449 24.94 -7.81 -11.22
CA TRP A 449 23.86 -6.82 -11.28
C TRP A 449 22.46 -7.41 -11.04
N ALA A 450 22.25 -8.71 -11.27
CA ALA A 450 20.98 -9.38 -10.98
C ALA A 450 20.64 -9.41 -9.48
N GLN A 451 21.63 -9.22 -8.60
CA GLN A 451 21.45 -9.17 -7.15
C GLN A 451 21.39 -7.72 -6.61
N GLY A 452 21.59 -6.73 -7.48
CA GLY A 452 21.50 -5.31 -7.16
C GLY A 452 20.06 -4.81 -7.09
N GLY A 453 19.91 -3.60 -6.55
CA GLY A 453 18.67 -2.85 -6.69
C GLY A 453 18.50 -2.37 -8.12
N TYR A 454 17.25 -2.19 -8.53
CA TYR A 454 16.92 -1.68 -9.85
C TYR A 454 15.67 -0.81 -9.81
N TYR A 455 15.55 0.08 -10.79
CA TYR A 455 14.33 0.80 -11.08
C TYR A 455 14.05 0.71 -12.59
N LEU A 456 12.83 0.31 -12.93
CA LEU A 456 12.37 0.19 -14.31
C LEU A 456 11.73 1.51 -14.72
N VAL A 457 12.33 2.22 -15.67
CA VAL A 457 11.81 3.50 -16.13
C VAL A 457 10.60 3.21 -17.04
N GLY A 458 9.39 3.46 -16.52
CA GLY A 458 8.14 3.28 -17.26
C GLY A 458 7.05 2.44 -16.57
N SER A 459 7.35 1.72 -15.49
CA SER A 459 6.39 0.77 -14.86
C SER A 459 5.49 1.36 -13.76
N GLY A 460 5.78 2.57 -13.24
CA GLY A 460 4.94 3.32 -12.28
C GLY A 460 4.09 4.41 -12.88
N PHE A 461 4.24 4.62 -14.18
CA PHE A 461 3.39 5.49 -14.93
C PHE A 461 2.20 4.68 -15.43
N GLY A 462 0.97 5.20 -15.29
CA GLY A 462 -0.08 4.79 -16.23
C GLY A 462 0.42 5.00 -17.66
N ALA A 463 -0.25 4.43 -18.68
CA ALA A 463 0.13 4.52 -20.11
C ALA A 463 0.37 5.95 -20.68
N LEU A 464 0.23 6.96 -19.82
CA LEU A 464 0.10 8.39 -20.00
C LEU A 464 1.37 9.23 -19.71
N HIS A 465 2.44 8.67 -19.14
CA HIS A 465 3.70 9.38 -18.97
C HIS A 465 4.84 8.60 -19.65
N ARG A 466 5.20 9.01 -20.88
CA ARG A 466 6.33 8.43 -21.61
C ARG A 466 7.65 9.06 -21.09
N PRO A 467 8.64 8.26 -20.66
CA PRO A 467 9.98 8.75 -20.36
C PRO A 467 10.62 9.41 -21.60
N ALA A 468 11.61 10.29 -21.42
CA ALA A 468 12.31 10.93 -22.54
C ALA A 468 13.16 9.93 -23.35
N GLY A 469 13.31 8.71 -22.84
CA GLY A 469 13.85 7.57 -23.57
C GLY A 469 15.37 7.53 -23.60
N PHE A 470 16.05 8.22 -22.69
CA PHE A 470 17.50 8.11 -22.52
C PHE A 470 17.88 6.97 -21.58
N VAL A 471 16.98 6.59 -20.66
CA VAL A 471 17.20 5.54 -19.67
C VAL A 471 16.04 4.57 -19.70
N GLU A 472 16.31 3.28 -19.92
CA GLU A 472 15.31 2.21 -19.79
C GLU A 472 15.26 1.70 -18.36
N ARG A 473 16.44 1.50 -17.77
CA ARG A 473 16.61 0.92 -16.43
C ARG A 473 17.83 1.50 -15.76
N VAL A 474 17.78 1.60 -14.44
CA VAL A 474 18.96 1.86 -13.62
C VAL A 474 19.16 0.72 -12.64
N TYR A 475 20.41 0.35 -12.43
CA TYR A 475 20.81 -0.61 -11.40
C TYR A 475 21.77 0.06 -10.42
N TYR A 476 21.67 -0.33 -9.17
CA TYR A 476 22.50 0.21 -8.11
C TYR A 476 22.78 -0.84 -7.04
N GLY A 477 23.95 -0.72 -6.41
CA GLY A 477 24.34 -1.59 -5.32
C GLY A 477 25.70 -1.17 -4.78
N ASN A 478 26.28 -1.98 -3.90
CA ASN A 478 27.55 -1.63 -3.26
C ASN A 478 28.30 -2.85 -2.75
N ASP A 479 29.60 -2.65 -2.53
CA ASP A 479 30.43 -3.47 -1.66
C ASP A 479 30.93 -2.65 -0.48
N ASP A 480 31.87 -3.19 0.29
CA ASP A 480 32.38 -2.55 1.51
C ASP A 480 33.06 -1.20 1.27
N GLU A 481 33.46 -0.88 0.03
CA GLU A 481 34.24 0.33 -0.28
C GLU A 481 33.54 1.28 -1.26
N LYS A 482 32.71 0.75 -2.17
CA LYS A 482 32.22 1.48 -3.35
C LYS A 482 30.73 1.28 -3.55
N MET A 483 30.10 2.35 -4.03
CA MET A 483 28.79 2.32 -4.68
C MET A 483 28.97 2.04 -6.17
N TYR A 484 28.18 1.13 -6.71
CA TYR A 484 28.09 0.86 -8.14
C TYR A 484 26.76 1.38 -8.67
N PHE A 485 26.80 2.04 -9.83
CA PHE A 485 25.60 2.53 -10.52
C PHE A 485 25.70 2.23 -12.01
N ARG A 486 24.66 1.63 -12.59
CA ARG A 486 24.57 1.29 -14.01
C ARG A 486 23.32 1.91 -14.63
N ILE A 487 23.49 2.44 -15.82
CA ILE A 487 22.45 3.07 -16.64
C ILE A 487 22.30 2.23 -17.90
N ASP A 488 21.15 1.57 -18.04
CA ASP A 488 20.80 0.91 -19.29
C ASP A 488 20.14 1.97 -20.19
N SER A 489 20.87 2.39 -21.21
CA SER A 489 20.47 3.42 -22.17
C SER A 489 20.24 2.82 -23.55
N THR A 490 19.23 3.32 -24.27
CA THR A 490 19.00 3.02 -25.70
C THR A 490 20.08 3.60 -26.62
N ARG A 491 20.97 4.45 -26.10
CA ARG A 491 21.95 5.21 -26.87
C ARG A 491 23.38 4.83 -26.49
N SER A 492 24.26 4.81 -27.48
CA SER A 492 25.69 4.60 -27.28
C SER A 492 26.38 5.83 -26.67
N PRO A 493 27.52 5.67 -25.98
CA PRO A 493 28.31 6.79 -25.45
C PRO A 493 28.69 7.85 -26.50
N ALA A 494 28.95 7.44 -27.75
CA ALA A 494 29.23 8.37 -28.83
C ALA A 494 28.02 9.22 -29.24
N GLU A 495 26.82 8.63 -29.24
CA GLU A 495 25.56 9.36 -29.52
C GLU A 495 25.19 10.30 -28.38
N LEU A 496 25.46 9.89 -27.13
CA LEU A 496 25.27 10.73 -25.94
C LEU A 496 26.20 11.94 -25.96
N GLU A 497 27.48 11.74 -26.31
CA GLU A 497 28.46 12.83 -26.48
C GLU A 497 28.03 13.79 -27.61
N GLN A 498 27.65 13.25 -28.77
CA GLN A 498 27.21 14.06 -29.92
C GLN A 498 25.99 14.92 -29.58
N GLN A 499 25.10 14.43 -28.71
CA GLN A 499 23.89 15.12 -28.30
C GLN A 499 24.04 15.98 -27.04
N ASN A 500 25.27 16.08 -26.51
CA ASN A 500 25.60 16.84 -25.32
C ASN A 500 24.73 16.44 -24.11
N VAL A 501 24.59 15.12 -23.91
CA VAL A 501 23.84 14.51 -22.81
C VAL A 501 24.78 14.22 -21.66
N GLU A 502 24.37 14.60 -20.44
CA GLU A 502 25.10 14.30 -19.21
C GLU A 502 24.16 13.68 -18.18
N PHE A 503 24.71 12.78 -17.35
CA PHE A 503 23.98 12.15 -16.26
C PHE A 503 24.43 12.73 -14.92
N TRP A 504 23.48 13.01 -14.03
CA TRP A 504 23.72 13.63 -12.74
C TRP A 504 23.08 12.80 -11.65
N LEU A 505 23.88 12.16 -10.81
CA LEU A 505 23.39 11.48 -9.62
C LEU A 505 23.33 12.49 -8.48
N TYR A 506 22.14 12.88 -8.08
CA TYR A 506 21.87 13.66 -6.88
C TYR A 506 21.88 12.72 -5.68
N ILE A 507 22.60 13.07 -4.62
CA ILE A 507 22.84 12.20 -3.47
C ILE A 507 22.59 12.97 -2.16
N ALA A 508 21.76 12.40 -1.29
CA ALA A 508 21.48 12.93 0.04
C ALA A 508 22.72 12.87 0.96
N GLY A 509 22.91 13.88 1.80
CA GLY A 509 24.03 13.93 2.74
C GLY A 509 23.97 15.11 3.71
N PRO A 510 24.96 15.23 4.61
CA PRO A 510 25.01 16.35 5.55
C PRO A 510 25.14 17.69 4.80
N PRO A 511 24.54 18.77 5.32
CA PRO A 511 24.45 20.07 4.64
C PRO A 511 25.84 20.66 4.33
N ALA A 512 25.91 21.41 3.22
CA ALA A 512 27.14 22.06 2.77
C ALA A 512 27.41 23.38 3.52
N VAL A 513 28.69 23.66 3.77
CA VAL A 513 29.17 24.94 4.32
C VAL A 513 29.22 26.00 3.21
N ASP A 514 28.78 27.23 3.51
CA ASP A 514 28.54 28.33 2.55
C ASP A 514 29.70 28.61 1.56
N GLY A 515 29.35 28.83 0.28
CA GLY A 515 30.30 29.18 -0.78
C GLY A 515 29.69 29.47 -2.15
N LYS A 516 30.49 29.98 -3.10
CA LYS A 516 30.11 30.16 -4.52
C LYS A 516 30.50 28.91 -5.32
N GLY A 517 29.53 28.10 -5.73
CA GLY A 517 29.77 26.92 -6.57
C GLY A 517 30.25 27.28 -7.99
N ASP A 518 31.13 26.46 -8.57
CA ASP A 518 31.72 26.60 -9.90
C ASP A 518 30.93 25.88 -11.01
N ILE A 519 30.01 24.97 -10.65
CA ILE A 519 29.15 24.23 -11.57
C ILE A 519 27.69 24.66 -11.39
N GLU A 520 26.95 24.84 -12.49
CA GLU A 520 25.49 25.02 -12.48
C GLU A 520 24.79 23.66 -12.54
N LEU A 521 23.77 23.48 -11.69
CA LEU A 521 22.99 22.26 -11.61
C LEU A 521 21.81 22.31 -12.60
N PRO A 522 21.50 21.21 -13.31
CA PRO A 522 20.44 21.19 -14.31
C PRO A 522 19.03 21.31 -13.71
N LEU A 523 18.82 20.88 -12.45
CA LEU A 523 17.51 20.97 -11.79
C LEU A 523 17.24 22.39 -11.27
N SER A 524 16.02 22.87 -11.52
CA SER A 524 15.51 24.08 -10.88
C SER A 524 15.17 23.85 -9.40
N ARG A 525 15.10 24.92 -8.59
CA ARG A 525 14.77 24.82 -7.15
C ARG A 525 13.44 24.10 -6.87
N PRO A 526 12.34 24.33 -7.62
CA PRO A 526 11.13 23.51 -7.50
C PRO A 526 11.37 22.03 -7.82
N GLY A 527 12.14 21.72 -8.88
CA GLY A 527 12.46 20.35 -9.26
C GLY A 527 13.31 19.59 -8.24
N VAL A 528 14.14 20.29 -7.44
CA VAL A 528 14.84 19.69 -6.29
C VAL A 528 13.86 19.20 -5.24
N GLY A 529 12.74 19.90 -5.03
CA GLY A 529 11.68 19.47 -4.11
C GLY A 529 10.99 18.17 -4.52
N GLU A 530 11.00 17.84 -5.82
CA GLU A 530 10.38 16.62 -6.37
C GLU A 530 11.23 15.36 -6.15
N LEU A 531 12.52 15.52 -5.80
CA LEU A 531 13.43 14.40 -5.50
C LEU A 531 13.07 13.65 -4.21
N GLY A 532 12.32 14.28 -3.31
CA GLY A 532 11.97 13.71 -2.00
C GLY A 532 13.10 13.75 -0.96
N PHE A 533 14.29 14.27 -1.30
CA PHE A 533 15.40 14.50 -0.39
C PHE A 533 16.18 15.78 -0.75
N GLU A 534 16.95 16.31 0.20
CA GLU A 534 17.85 17.44 -0.06
C GLU A 534 19.22 16.94 -0.57
N PRO A 535 19.62 17.32 -1.80
CA PRO A 535 20.89 16.87 -2.35
C PRO A 535 22.06 17.65 -1.74
N ALA A 536 22.97 16.93 -1.10
CA ALA A 536 24.21 17.51 -0.57
C ALA A 536 25.41 17.28 -1.51
N TYR A 537 25.34 16.22 -2.31
CA TYR A 537 26.36 15.88 -3.31
C TYR A 537 25.70 15.64 -4.66
N VAL A 538 26.45 15.95 -5.72
CA VAL A 538 26.14 15.51 -7.06
C VAL A 538 27.33 14.78 -7.67
N VAL A 539 27.05 13.72 -8.42
CA VAL A 539 28.03 13.05 -9.26
C VAL A 539 27.63 13.26 -10.71
N ARG A 540 28.40 14.11 -11.41
CA ARG A 540 28.25 14.38 -12.84
C ARG A 540 29.05 13.36 -13.64
N ILE A 541 28.38 12.67 -14.54
CA ILE A 541 28.97 11.73 -15.49
C ILE A 541 28.83 12.32 -16.89
N THR A 542 29.96 12.63 -17.52
CA THR A 542 30.04 13.17 -18.90
C THR A 542 30.52 12.06 -19.83
N PRO A 543 29.63 11.46 -20.65
CA PRO A 543 30.00 10.44 -21.64
C PRO A 543 30.94 10.99 -22.72
N ARG A 544 31.85 10.14 -23.22
CA ARG A 544 32.70 10.38 -24.40
C ARG A 544 32.67 9.14 -25.31
N ALA A 545 33.04 9.29 -26.58
CA ALA A 545 33.12 8.18 -27.52
C ALA A 545 34.10 7.07 -27.07
N GLN A 546 35.13 7.43 -26.30
CA GLN A 546 36.05 6.50 -25.65
C GLN A 546 36.10 6.78 -24.14
N GLY A 547 35.15 6.20 -23.40
CA GLY A 547 35.04 6.32 -21.94
C GLY A 547 34.19 7.50 -21.48
N GLY A 548 34.60 8.15 -20.40
CA GLY A 548 33.88 9.31 -19.85
C GLY A 548 34.66 9.99 -18.75
N ARG A 549 34.07 11.04 -18.18
CA ARG A 549 34.61 11.73 -17.01
C ARG A 549 33.57 11.76 -15.91
N LEU A 550 33.97 11.40 -14.70
CA LEU A 550 33.15 11.45 -13.50
C LEU A 550 33.65 12.58 -12.59
N THR A 551 32.74 13.42 -12.12
CA THR A 551 33.04 14.56 -11.23
C THR A 551 32.12 14.51 -10.02
N VAL A 552 32.70 14.50 -8.82
CA VAL A 552 31.99 14.61 -7.54
C VAL A 552 32.05 16.06 -7.09
N ALA A 553 30.91 16.64 -6.75
CA ALA A 553 30.80 18.03 -6.29
C ALA A 553 29.83 18.15 -5.11
N LYS A 554 30.08 19.11 -4.21
CA LYS A 554 29.18 19.45 -3.11
C LYS A 554 28.17 20.51 -3.54
N VAL A 555 26.90 20.28 -3.27
CA VAL A 555 25.81 21.20 -3.61
C VAL A 555 25.84 22.39 -2.65
N ALA A 556 25.76 23.61 -3.17
CA ALA A 556 25.68 24.81 -2.35
C ALA A 556 24.28 24.97 -1.73
N SER A 557 24.14 25.75 -0.64
CA SER A 557 22.87 25.99 0.07
C SER A 557 21.74 26.55 -0.82
N THR A 558 22.07 27.17 -1.96
CA THR A 558 21.07 27.63 -2.94
C THR A 558 20.46 26.50 -3.78
N HIS A 559 21.02 25.29 -3.75
CA HIS A 559 20.61 24.11 -4.52
C HIS A 559 20.65 24.26 -6.05
N THR A 560 21.25 25.33 -6.56
CA THR A 560 21.36 25.64 -8.00
C THR A 560 22.79 25.56 -8.52
N ARG A 561 23.77 25.46 -7.61
CA ARG A 561 25.20 25.39 -7.95
C ARG A 561 25.88 24.35 -7.08
N ALA A 562 26.99 23.80 -7.56
CA ALA A 562 27.85 22.89 -6.80
C ALA A 562 29.32 23.30 -6.92
N ALA A 563 30.12 22.95 -5.92
CA ALA A 563 31.57 23.14 -5.86
C ALA A 563 32.29 21.81 -6.16
N THR A 564 33.11 21.78 -7.21
CA THR A 564 33.89 20.59 -7.60
C THR A 564 34.82 20.15 -6.47
N GLU A 565 34.75 18.89 -6.05
CA GLU A 565 35.67 18.29 -5.09
C GLU A 565 36.76 17.50 -5.80
N VAL A 566 36.37 16.61 -6.71
CA VAL A 566 37.30 15.72 -7.43
C VAL A 566 36.72 15.27 -8.76
N SER A 567 37.58 15.04 -9.76
CA SER A 567 37.20 14.41 -11.03
C SER A 567 38.24 13.36 -11.44
N TRP A 568 37.79 12.32 -12.15
CA TRP A 568 38.65 11.33 -12.79
C TRP A 568 38.02 10.80 -14.08
N ASP A 569 38.84 10.27 -14.99
CA ASP A 569 38.36 9.59 -16.20
C ASP A 569 37.94 8.14 -15.88
N ILE A 570 36.93 7.67 -16.59
CA ILE A 570 36.32 6.33 -16.42
C ILE A 570 36.25 5.62 -17.78
N GLU A 571 36.33 4.29 -17.76
CA GLU A 571 36.32 3.47 -18.98
C GLU A 571 34.91 3.30 -19.58
N ASP A 572 33.87 3.24 -18.73
CA ASP A 572 32.47 3.10 -19.16
C ASP A 572 31.60 4.15 -18.46
N PRO A 573 31.03 5.14 -19.19
CA PRO A 573 30.16 6.15 -18.60
C PRO A 573 28.78 5.62 -18.19
N LEU A 574 28.41 4.40 -18.60
CA LEU A 574 27.12 3.79 -18.27
C LEU A 574 27.20 2.79 -17.12
N ALA A 575 28.40 2.51 -16.58
CA ALA A 575 28.59 1.71 -15.38
C ALA A 575 29.74 2.27 -14.55
N VAL A 576 29.41 2.93 -13.44
CA VAL A 576 30.37 3.68 -12.63
C VAL A 576 30.52 3.10 -11.24
N ALA A 577 31.73 3.21 -10.70
CA ALA A 577 32.06 2.86 -9.32
C ALA A 577 32.52 4.12 -8.58
N ILE A 578 31.88 4.43 -7.46
CA ILE A 578 32.08 5.65 -6.68
C ILE A 578 32.47 5.25 -5.26
N PRO A 579 33.70 5.55 -4.80
CA PRO A 579 34.10 5.21 -3.43
C PRO A 579 33.30 6.01 -2.39
N PHE A 580 32.81 5.35 -1.33
CA PHE A 580 32.05 6.01 -0.27
C PHE A 580 32.84 7.11 0.45
N SER A 581 34.17 6.94 0.54
CA SER A 581 35.09 7.95 1.06
C SER A 581 35.03 9.29 0.30
N ARG A 582 34.57 9.30 -0.95
CA ARG A 582 34.37 10.53 -1.75
C ARG A 582 33.01 11.18 -1.55
N LEU A 583 32.04 10.45 -1.00
CA LEU A 583 30.69 10.93 -0.68
C LEU A 583 30.54 11.28 0.82
N VAL A 584 31.61 11.13 1.60
CA VAL A 584 31.62 11.30 3.06
C VAL A 584 30.53 10.45 3.72
N LYS A 585 30.47 9.16 3.34
CA LYS A 585 29.56 8.16 3.89
C LYS A 585 30.34 7.11 4.68
N GLY A 586 29.90 6.85 5.91
CA GLY A 586 30.46 5.87 6.85
C GLY A 586 29.74 4.52 6.80
N ALA A 587 30.32 3.52 7.47
CA ALA A 587 29.74 2.18 7.57
C ALA A 587 28.37 2.23 8.25
N GLY A 588 27.35 1.64 7.62
CA GLY A 588 25.98 1.64 8.11
C GLY A 588 25.12 2.83 7.65
N ASP A 589 25.71 3.87 7.04
CA ASP A 589 24.97 5.02 6.52
C ASP A 589 23.95 4.59 5.47
N ALA A 590 22.71 5.05 5.60
CA ALA A 590 21.72 4.99 4.52
C ALA A 590 21.63 6.36 3.85
N PHE A 591 21.49 6.37 2.53
CA PHE A 591 21.26 7.60 1.79
C PHE A 591 20.42 7.38 0.54
N GLU A 592 19.77 8.45 0.13
CA GLU A 592 18.90 8.52 -1.04
C GLU A 592 19.64 9.13 -2.22
N LEU A 593 19.26 8.72 -3.42
CA LEU A 593 19.80 9.26 -4.66
C LEU A 593 18.78 9.22 -5.80
N ALA A 594 18.95 10.12 -6.75
CA ALA A 594 18.16 10.17 -7.99
C ALA A 594 19.07 10.48 -9.17
N LEU A 595 18.77 9.88 -10.32
CA LEU A 595 19.45 10.17 -11.57
C LEU A 595 18.69 11.26 -12.33
N VAL A 596 19.37 12.31 -12.75
CA VAL A 596 18.86 13.33 -13.65
C VAL A 596 19.64 13.26 -14.95
N VAL A 597 18.93 13.06 -16.05
CA VAL A 597 19.48 13.18 -17.39
C VAL A 597 19.34 14.63 -17.81
N SER A 598 20.42 15.23 -18.27
CA SER A 598 20.43 16.59 -18.79
C SER A 598 20.88 16.62 -20.25
N ARG A 599 20.32 17.54 -21.02
CA ARG A 599 20.74 17.85 -22.38
C ARG A 599 20.92 19.35 -22.52
N GLU A 600 22.08 19.78 -23.00
CA GLU A 600 22.42 21.22 -23.12
C GLU A 600 22.24 21.99 -21.79
N GLY A 601 22.52 21.34 -20.66
CA GLY A 601 22.46 21.95 -19.33
C GLY A 601 21.06 22.07 -18.71
N ARG A 602 20.03 21.48 -19.33
CA ARG A 602 18.67 21.41 -18.78
C ARG A 602 18.29 19.96 -18.49
N ASP A 603 17.56 19.73 -17.40
CA ASP A 603 17.00 18.41 -17.13
C ASP A 603 15.98 18.02 -18.20
N VAL A 604 16.02 16.75 -18.63
CA VAL A 604 15.10 16.18 -19.62
C VAL A 604 14.42 14.90 -19.11
N GLU A 605 14.98 14.24 -18.10
CA GLU A 605 14.45 13.02 -17.49
C GLU A 605 14.98 12.90 -16.07
N VAL A 606 14.11 12.53 -15.12
CA VAL A 606 14.48 12.26 -13.72
C VAL A 606 14.07 10.83 -13.38
N VAL A 607 14.96 10.08 -12.74
CA VAL A 607 14.81 8.66 -12.45
C VAL A 607 15.16 8.37 -10.98
N PRO A 608 14.20 7.93 -10.15
CA PRO A 608 12.77 7.81 -10.46
C PRO A 608 12.13 9.20 -10.68
N PRO A 609 11.01 9.29 -11.41
CA PRO A 609 10.31 10.55 -11.72
C PRO A 609 9.70 11.20 -10.48
N SER A 610 9.51 10.44 -9.42
CA SER A 610 9.19 10.95 -8.10
C SER A 610 9.81 10.06 -7.04
N GLY A 611 10.46 10.67 -6.05
CA GLY A 611 11.15 9.98 -4.97
C GLY A 611 12.60 9.62 -5.29
N ALA A 612 13.15 8.63 -4.59
CA ALA A 612 14.57 8.33 -4.63
C ALA A 612 14.95 6.86 -4.49
N LEU A 613 16.06 6.48 -5.11
CA LEU A 613 16.73 5.20 -4.93
C LEU A 613 17.47 5.20 -3.59
N GLY A 614 17.30 4.16 -2.77
CA GLY A 614 17.85 4.10 -1.42
C GLY A 614 18.99 3.09 -1.35
N ILE A 615 20.14 3.50 -0.83
CA ILE A 615 21.32 2.64 -0.68
C ILE A 615 21.86 2.71 0.75
N ARG A 616 22.49 1.62 1.19
CA ARG A 616 23.16 1.52 2.49
C ARG A 616 24.62 1.15 2.33
N VAL A 617 25.53 1.88 2.98
CA VAL A 617 26.94 1.51 3.07
C VAL A 617 27.08 0.24 3.93
N PRO A 618 27.77 -0.81 3.45
CA PRO A 618 27.98 -2.03 4.23
C PRO A 618 28.72 -1.79 5.55
N GLY A 619 28.50 -2.69 6.49
CA GLY A 619 28.97 -2.59 7.87
C GLY A 619 27.89 -2.15 8.85
N GLN A 620 28.09 -2.50 10.12
CA GLN A 620 27.27 -1.96 11.20
C GLN A 620 27.83 -0.59 11.58
N THR A 621 26.94 0.39 11.77
CA THR A 621 27.30 1.61 12.51
C THR A 621 27.98 1.16 13.80
N GLN A 622 29.19 1.65 14.06
CA GLN A 622 29.93 1.22 15.26
C GLN A 622 29.00 1.37 16.47
N ALA A 623 28.79 0.27 17.20
CA ALA A 623 28.08 0.32 18.46
C ALA A 623 28.79 1.38 19.30
N VAL A 624 28.09 2.47 19.60
CA VAL A 624 28.63 3.46 20.51
C VAL A 624 28.67 2.79 21.87
N GLU A 625 29.85 2.31 22.26
CA GLU A 625 30.13 1.99 23.67
C GLU A 625 30.06 3.31 24.42
N VAL A 626 28.88 3.63 24.94
CA VAL A 626 28.70 4.74 25.85
C VAL A 626 28.82 4.18 27.26
N GLU A 627 29.76 4.73 28.03
CA GLU A 627 29.89 4.48 29.46
C GLU A 627 28.52 4.52 30.15
N GLN A 628 28.28 3.55 31.03
CA GLN A 628 27.11 3.54 31.91
C GLN A 628 27.00 4.90 32.63
N ALA A 629 25.77 5.42 32.68
CA ALA A 629 25.30 6.60 33.42
C ALA A 629 25.43 7.98 32.71
N ARG A 630 24.56 8.23 31.73
CA ARG A 630 24.03 9.59 31.53
C ARG A 630 22.63 9.70 32.13
N HIS A 631 22.43 10.70 32.98
CA HIS A 631 21.11 11.09 33.46
C HIS A 631 20.37 11.83 32.33
N LEU A 632 19.59 11.10 31.53
CA LEU A 632 18.82 11.63 30.40
C LEU A 632 17.55 12.38 30.85
N LYS A 633 17.18 13.41 30.09
CA LYS A 633 15.85 14.03 30.09
C LYS A 633 15.02 13.42 28.97
N VAL A 634 13.93 12.73 29.32
CA VAL A 634 13.08 12.02 28.36
C VAL A 634 11.66 12.57 28.45
N LEU A 635 11.14 13.03 27.31
CA LEU A 635 9.73 13.37 27.18
C LEU A 635 9.00 12.26 26.43
N VAL A 636 8.08 11.58 27.11
CA VAL A 636 7.23 10.56 26.51
C VAL A 636 5.95 11.22 26.01
N ALA A 637 5.75 11.29 24.70
CA ALA A 637 4.54 11.79 24.06
C ALA A 637 3.64 10.62 23.65
N THR A 638 2.46 10.55 24.25
CA THR A 638 1.51 9.44 24.04
C THR A 638 0.08 9.95 24.01
N ALA A 639 -0.81 9.26 23.29
CA ALA A 639 -2.24 9.50 23.36
C ALA A 639 -2.88 8.87 24.61
N GLU A 640 -2.26 7.84 25.18
CA GLU A 640 -2.82 7.04 26.28
C GLU A 640 -1.82 6.90 27.44
N LEU A 641 -2.31 7.02 28.67
CA LEU A 641 -1.53 6.83 29.89
C LEU A 641 -2.44 6.40 31.06
N ALA A 642 -2.20 5.22 31.62
CA ALA A 642 -2.96 4.77 32.80
C ALA A 642 -2.50 5.52 34.08
N PRO A 643 -3.42 5.94 34.99
CA PRO A 643 -4.87 5.72 34.96
C PRO A 643 -5.67 6.88 34.33
N PHE A 644 -5.02 7.87 33.72
CA PHE A 644 -5.67 9.10 33.25
C PHE A 644 -6.52 8.89 32.00
N ALA A 645 -5.96 8.24 30.98
CA ALA A 645 -6.62 7.98 29.70
C ALA A 645 -6.22 6.59 29.19
N LYS A 646 -7.13 5.62 29.33
CA LYS A 646 -6.88 4.19 29.07
C LYS A 646 -7.91 3.62 28.09
N LEU A 647 -7.43 3.16 26.93
CA LEU A 647 -8.24 2.43 25.95
C LEU A 647 -7.66 1.04 25.69
N GLY A 648 -6.34 0.91 25.57
CA GLY A 648 -5.65 -0.34 25.30
C GLY A 648 -4.39 -0.56 26.14
N GLY A 649 -3.62 -1.59 25.76
CA GLY A 649 -2.37 -1.95 26.44
C GLY A 649 -1.25 -0.90 26.31
N VAL A 650 -1.37 0.03 25.35
CA VAL A 650 -0.43 1.15 25.18
C VAL A 650 -0.38 2.02 26.44
N SER A 651 -1.54 2.29 27.05
CA SER A 651 -1.65 3.07 28.29
C SER A 651 -0.84 2.48 29.45
N ASP A 652 -0.84 1.14 29.58
CA ASP A 652 -0.13 0.40 30.62
C ASP A 652 1.37 0.34 30.32
N VAL A 653 1.73 0.14 29.04
CA VAL A 653 3.12 0.17 28.57
C VAL A 653 3.76 1.53 28.83
N ALA A 654 3.12 2.61 28.38
CA ALA A 654 3.64 3.96 28.55
C ALA A 654 3.83 4.33 30.02
N ALA A 655 2.86 3.98 30.88
CA ALA A 655 2.93 4.23 32.31
C ALA A 655 4.07 3.46 32.98
N ALA A 656 4.16 2.16 32.73
CA ALA A 656 5.13 1.30 33.40
C ALA A 656 6.56 1.54 32.91
N LEU A 657 6.76 1.74 31.60
CA LEU A 657 8.08 2.12 31.04
C LEU A 657 8.55 3.45 31.63
N SER A 658 7.67 4.47 31.68
CA SER A 658 8.03 5.79 32.22
C SER A 658 8.44 5.72 33.69
N LYS A 659 7.69 4.96 34.51
CA LYS A 659 8.03 4.75 35.92
C LYS A 659 9.39 4.07 36.07
N GLU A 660 9.64 3.05 35.26
CA GLU A 660 10.87 2.28 35.37
C GLU A 660 12.09 3.10 34.95
N LEU A 661 12.00 3.84 33.85
CA LEU A 661 13.05 4.79 33.44
C LEU A 661 13.35 5.83 34.52
N HIS A 662 12.32 6.32 35.22
CA HIS A 662 12.49 7.23 36.34
C HIS A 662 13.16 6.57 37.56
N ARG A 663 12.79 5.31 37.87
CA ARG A 663 13.47 4.52 38.92
C ARG A 663 14.95 4.27 38.61
N HIS A 664 15.31 4.18 37.32
CA HIS A 664 16.70 4.13 36.86
C HIS A 664 17.44 5.48 36.94
N GLY A 665 16.78 6.53 37.42
CA GLY A 665 17.40 7.83 37.70
C GLY A 665 17.41 8.79 36.51
N HIS A 666 16.46 8.68 35.58
CA HIS A 666 16.27 9.64 34.49
C HIS A 666 15.19 10.69 34.83
N ASP A 667 15.31 11.91 34.29
CA ASP A 667 14.24 12.94 34.36
C ASP A 667 13.21 12.64 33.27
N VAL A 668 12.24 11.81 33.62
CA VAL A 668 11.17 11.37 32.72
C VAL A 668 9.92 12.21 32.98
N ARG A 669 9.39 12.80 31.90
CA ARG A 669 8.11 13.48 31.90
C ARG A 669 7.23 12.89 30.82
N VAL A 670 5.93 12.85 31.06
CA VAL A 670 4.96 12.32 30.08
C VAL A 670 4.02 13.44 29.65
N VAL A 671 3.66 13.48 28.38
CA VAL A 671 2.68 14.42 27.83
C VAL A 671 1.60 13.70 27.04
N LEU A 672 0.35 14.09 27.25
CA LEU A 672 -0.83 13.59 26.54
C LEU A 672 -1.92 14.67 26.41
N PRO A 673 -2.92 14.51 25.54
CA PRO A 673 -4.07 15.41 25.51
C PRO A 673 -4.90 15.33 26.80
N ARG A 674 -5.51 16.45 27.21
CA ARG A 674 -6.52 16.46 28.30
C ARG A 674 -7.88 16.06 27.74
N TYR A 675 -8.11 14.76 27.59
CA TYR A 675 -9.44 14.25 27.22
C TYR A 675 -10.48 14.55 28.30
N LYS A 676 -11.76 14.58 27.93
CA LYS A 676 -12.90 14.78 28.85
C LYS A 676 -12.86 13.92 30.11
N GLN A 677 -12.43 12.66 29.99
CA GLN A 677 -12.31 11.71 31.11
C GLN A 677 -11.21 12.06 32.13
N VAL A 678 -10.26 12.92 31.76
CA VAL A 678 -9.19 13.38 32.64
C VAL A 678 -9.72 14.53 33.51
N ASP A 679 -10.31 14.17 34.64
CA ASP A 679 -10.89 15.13 35.58
C ASP A 679 -9.81 15.91 36.35
N ILE A 680 -9.87 17.24 36.24
CA ILE A 680 -8.88 18.17 36.83
C ILE A 680 -8.87 18.05 38.36
N GLY A 681 -10.03 17.94 39.00
CA GLY A 681 -10.14 17.89 40.47
C GLY A 681 -9.64 16.56 41.05
N ARG A 682 -10.10 15.44 40.47
CA ARG A 682 -9.74 14.07 40.85
C ARG A 682 -8.24 13.83 40.77
N PHE A 683 -7.60 14.34 39.72
CA PHE A 683 -6.17 14.18 39.50
C PHE A 683 -5.33 15.37 40.00
N ALA A 684 -5.96 16.34 40.67
CA ALA A 684 -5.33 17.54 41.22
C ALA A 684 -4.43 18.29 40.21
N LEU A 685 -4.90 18.39 38.96
CA LEU A 685 -4.16 19.01 37.86
C LEU A 685 -4.04 20.53 38.06
N ARG A 686 -2.86 21.08 37.81
CA ARG A 686 -2.56 22.51 37.99
C ARG A 686 -2.13 23.15 36.68
N PRO A 687 -2.72 24.27 36.24
CA PRO A 687 -2.25 24.96 35.05
C PRO A 687 -0.83 25.51 35.32
N VAL A 688 0.11 25.17 34.44
CA VAL A 688 1.52 25.64 34.49
C VAL A 688 1.86 26.57 33.33
N VAL A 689 1.13 26.48 32.22
CA VAL A 689 1.17 27.44 31.10
C VAL A 689 -0.26 27.71 30.67
N THR A 690 -0.63 28.98 30.53
CA THR A 690 -1.95 29.43 30.03
C THR A 690 -1.78 30.23 28.76
N ASP A 691 -2.76 30.17 27.86
CA ASP A 691 -2.78 30.91 26.58
C ASP A 691 -1.54 30.65 25.69
N LEU A 692 -1.04 29.40 25.70
CA LEU A 692 0.04 28.98 24.80
C LEU A 692 -0.47 29.05 23.36
N SER A 693 0.12 29.90 22.53
CA SER A 693 -0.26 30.06 21.12
C SER A 693 0.26 28.88 20.30
N VAL A 694 -0.63 27.98 19.86
CA VAL A 694 -0.25 26.81 19.07
C VAL A 694 -0.74 26.99 17.62
N PRO A 695 0.17 26.98 16.61
CA PRO A 695 -0.25 27.15 15.23
C PRO A 695 -0.93 25.89 14.68
N LEU A 696 -2.05 26.08 13.99
CA LEU A 696 -2.82 25.05 13.30
C LEU A 696 -3.32 25.61 11.95
N GLY A 697 -2.64 25.25 10.87
CA GLY A 697 -2.89 25.85 9.56
C GLY A 697 -2.49 27.33 9.53
N THR A 698 -3.44 28.20 9.16
CA THR A 698 -3.22 29.65 9.15
C THR A 698 -3.63 30.33 10.46
N ASP A 699 -4.23 29.57 11.38
CA ASP A 699 -4.71 30.07 12.66
C ASP A 699 -3.75 29.73 13.80
N ASN A 700 -3.87 30.47 14.91
CA ASN A 700 -3.27 30.14 16.19
C ASN A 700 -4.39 29.81 17.18
N VAL A 701 -4.37 28.59 17.71
CA VAL A 701 -5.36 28.11 18.68
C VAL A 701 -4.69 28.03 20.06
N PRO A 702 -5.29 28.60 21.13
CA PRO A 702 -4.67 28.63 22.44
C PRO A 702 -4.76 27.28 23.16
N ALA A 703 -3.67 26.87 23.80
CA ALA A 703 -3.61 25.73 24.71
C ALA A 703 -3.39 26.17 26.16
N THR A 704 -3.93 25.39 27.10
CA THR A 704 -3.48 25.41 28.51
C THR A 704 -2.73 24.11 28.79
N ILE A 705 -1.55 24.20 29.39
CA ILE A 705 -0.78 23.03 29.82
C ILE A 705 -1.01 22.84 31.31
N TYR A 706 -1.61 21.70 31.67
CA TYR A 706 -1.76 21.30 33.06
C TYR A 706 -0.64 20.34 33.48
N GLU A 707 -0.18 20.45 34.71
CA GLU A 707 0.70 19.48 35.38
C GLU A 707 -0.09 18.62 36.36
N GLY A 708 0.12 17.31 36.29
CA GLY A 708 -0.31 16.30 37.26
C GLY A 708 0.84 15.37 37.65
N ARG A 709 0.52 14.33 38.43
CA ARG A 709 1.50 13.37 38.96
C ARG A 709 1.08 11.92 38.80
N LEU A 710 2.00 11.06 38.39
CA LEU A 710 1.87 9.60 38.42
C LEU A 710 2.95 9.02 39.33
N GLY A 711 2.64 8.85 40.62
CA GLY A 711 3.67 8.68 41.63
C GLY A 711 4.57 9.93 41.66
N ASP A 712 5.87 9.75 41.49
CA ASP A 712 6.83 10.87 41.46
C ASP A 712 6.98 11.52 40.06
N LEU A 713 6.47 10.88 39.00
CA LEU A 713 6.55 11.37 37.62
C LEU A 713 5.72 12.62 37.40
N ILE A 714 6.27 13.56 36.64
CA ILE A 714 5.53 14.72 36.11
C ILE A 714 4.76 14.29 34.87
N VAL A 715 3.47 14.63 34.83
CA VAL A 715 2.60 14.39 33.67
C VAL A 715 1.99 15.71 33.20
N TYR A 716 2.19 16.06 31.94
CA TYR A 716 1.62 17.23 31.30
C TYR A 716 0.39 16.87 30.48
N PHE A 717 -0.63 17.73 30.54
CA PHE A 717 -1.86 17.58 29.78
C PHE A 717 -2.06 18.79 28.88
N VAL A 718 -2.09 18.57 27.57
CA VAL A 718 -2.43 19.60 26.59
C VAL A 718 -3.95 19.77 26.57
N ASP A 719 -4.43 20.86 27.17
CA ASP A 719 -5.85 21.18 27.18
C ASP A 719 -6.21 22.14 26.05
N CYS A 720 -7.17 21.69 25.25
CA CYS A 720 -7.84 22.46 24.21
C CYS A 720 -9.28 21.91 24.16
N PRO A 721 -10.22 22.47 24.93
CA PRO A 721 -11.57 21.93 25.03
C PRO A 721 -12.26 21.76 23.67
N GLN A 722 -11.94 22.64 22.70
CA GLN A 722 -12.45 22.55 21.33
C GLN A 722 -12.07 21.24 20.63
N LEU A 723 -10.93 20.63 20.97
CA LEU A 723 -10.40 19.42 20.33
C LEU A 723 -10.49 18.18 21.22
N TYR A 724 -10.40 18.31 22.55
CA TYR A 724 -10.25 17.17 23.47
C TYR A 724 -11.41 16.96 24.45
N ASP A 725 -12.32 17.94 24.61
CA ASP A 725 -13.53 17.76 25.44
C ASP A 725 -14.63 17.05 24.63
N ARG A 726 -14.45 15.74 24.45
CA ARG A 726 -15.30 14.86 23.62
C ARG A 726 -15.59 13.54 24.33
N ASP A 727 -16.69 12.89 23.94
CA ASP A 727 -17.08 11.56 24.41
C ASP A 727 -16.29 10.46 23.67
N GLY A 728 -14.96 10.46 23.83
CA GLY A 728 -14.05 9.53 23.18
C GLY A 728 -12.63 10.08 23.03
N MET A 729 -11.66 9.20 22.78
CA MET A 729 -10.26 9.59 22.57
C MET A 729 -9.92 9.74 21.08
N PHE A 730 -10.30 8.75 20.28
CA PHE A 730 -10.20 8.67 18.82
C PHE A 730 -11.62 8.46 18.28
N GLY A 731 -11.88 8.64 16.99
CA GLY A 731 -13.24 8.49 16.47
C GLY A 731 -13.75 9.64 15.60
N PHE A 732 -12.93 10.66 15.34
CA PHE A 732 -13.43 11.99 14.98
C PHE A 732 -12.92 12.51 13.63
N GLY A 733 -13.76 13.35 13.01
CA GLY A 733 -13.60 13.95 11.67
C GLY A 733 -12.27 14.63 11.43
N ASP A 734 -11.76 15.16 12.52
CA ASP A 734 -10.66 16.08 12.65
C ASP A 734 -9.49 15.45 13.42
N ASP A 735 -9.40 14.11 13.46
CA ASP A 735 -8.29 13.41 14.13
C ASP A 735 -6.91 13.78 13.56
N ASP A 736 -6.84 14.22 12.30
CA ASP A 736 -5.65 14.85 11.72
C ASP A 736 -5.31 16.16 12.44
N ALA A 737 -6.26 17.08 12.53
CA ALA A 737 -6.10 18.36 13.21
C ALA A 737 -5.77 18.17 14.70
N ARG A 738 -6.41 17.21 15.38
CA ARG A 738 -6.19 16.91 16.81
C ARG A 738 -4.79 16.37 17.09
N SER A 739 -4.29 15.49 16.22
CA SER A 739 -2.92 14.95 16.29
C SER A 739 -1.86 15.99 15.91
N VAL A 740 -2.12 16.80 14.87
CA VAL A 740 -1.26 17.93 14.48
C VAL A 740 -1.16 18.93 15.62
N TYR A 741 -2.30 19.35 16.17
CA TYR A 741 -2.35 20.29 17.28
C TYR A 741 -1.61 19.78 18.51
N PHE A 742 -1.79 18.49 18.85
CA PHE A 742 -1.04 17.86 19.94
C PHE A 742 0.46 17.92 19.68
N SER A 743 0.90 17.50 18.49
CA SER A 743 2.32 17.47 18.11
C SER A 743 2.94 18.88 18.14
N ARG A 744 2.22 19.90 17.67
CA ARG A 744 2.63 21.31 17.74
C ARG A 744 2.68 21.79 19.18
N ALA A 745 1.64 21.57 19.98
CA ALA A 745 1.58 21.98 21.38
C ALA A 745 2.71 21.39 22.23
N VAL A 746 3.10 20.14 21.97
CA VAL A 746 4.25 19.49 22.62
C VAL A 746 5.56 20.24 22.35
N LEU A 747 5.74 20.76 21.13
CA LEU A 747 6.94 21.50 20.75
C LEU A 747 6.90 22.97 21.21
N GLU A 748 5.72 23.60 21.17
CA GLU A 748 5.49 24.98 21.65
C GLU A 748 5.59 25.10 23.18
N MET A 749 5.29 24.04 23.94
CA MET A 749 5.36 24.11 25.42
C MET A 749 6.79 24.07 25.97
N LEU A 750 7.78 23.56 25.22
CA LEU A 750 9.15 23.38 25.73
C LEU A 750 9.80 24.71 26.18
N PRO A 751 9.76 25.79 25.37
CA PRO A 751 10.29 27.09 25.78
C PRO A 751 9.49 27.69 26.94
N ALA A 752 8.17 27.55 26.94
CA ALA A 752 7.29 28.08 27.99
C ALA A 752 7.56 27.42 29.36
N LEU A 753 7.97 26.16 29.36
CA LEU A 753 8.37 25.42 30.56
C LEU A 753 9.84 25.63 30.95
N GLY A 754 10.65 26.23 30.08
CA GLY A 754 12.10 26.33 30.26
C GLY A 754 12.77 24.96 30.36
N TRP A 755 12.21 23.93 29.70
CA TRP A 755 12.69 22.56 29.79
C TRP A 755 12.67 21.89 28.42
N PHE A 756 13.86 21.55 27.94
CA PHE A 756 14.08 20.83 26.69
C PHE A 756 14.58 19.40 27.00
N PRO A 757 13.96 18.36 26.40
CA PRO A 757 14.40 16.97 26.58
C PRO A 757 15.63 16.66 25.72
N ASP A 758 16.42 15.66 26.13
CA ASP A 758 17.44 15.06 25.27
C ASP A 758 16.77 14.18 24.20
N VAL A 759 15.69 13.50 24.58
CA VAL A 759 14.93 12.61 23.70
C VAL A 759 13.42 12.80 23.87
N ILE A 760 12.70 12.90 22.75
CA ILE A 760 11.25 12.75 22.71
C ILE A 760 10.91 11.33 22.23
N GLN A 761 10.32 10.52 23.10
CA GLN A 761 9.75 9.24 22.73
C GLN A 761 8.30 9.41 22.30
N VAL A 762 8.00 9.09 21.04
CA VAL A 762 6.66 9.17 20.47
C VAL A 762 6.06 7.77 20.34
N HIS A 763 4.80 7.62 20.73
CA HIS A 763 4.06 6.36 20.63
C HIS A 763 3.01 6.41 19.52
N ASP A 764 3.08 5.46 18.59
CA ASP A 764 2.16 5.29 17.46
C ASP A 764 1.95 6.57 16.63
N TRP A 765 0.93 6.58 15.77
CA TRP A 765 0.69 7.63 14.79
C TRP A 765 0.33 8.99 15.41
N TRP A 766 -0.24 9.02 16.63
CA TRP A 766 -0.82 10.24 17.23
C TRP A 766 0.21 11.36 17.47
N ALA A 767 1.45 10.99 17.80
CA ALA A 767 2.57 11.90 18.01
C ALA A 767 3.66 11.75 16.93
N ALA A 768 3.42 10.91 15.91
CA ALA A 768 4.42 10.53 14.90
C ALA A 768 4.82 11.68 13.97
N LEU A 769 4.13 12.83 14.00
CA LEU A 769 4.55 14.02 13.27
C LEU A 769 5.66 14.82 13.96
N ILE A 770 5.89 14.65 15.27
CA ILE A 770 6.92 15.40 16.01
C ILE A 770 8.31 15.30 15.34
N PRO A 771 8.82 14.12 14.94
CA PRO A 771 10.11 14.03 14.25
C PRO A 771 10.14 14.83 12.95
N ASN A 772 9.05 14.81 12.17
CA ASN A 772 8.98 15.58 10.92
C ASN A 772 8.94 17.09 11.19
N LEU A 773 8.20 17.52 12.21
CA LEU A 773 8.10 18.93 12.60
C LEU A 773 9.44 19.47 13.11
N LEU A 774 10.15 18.72 13.96
CA LEU A 774 11.50 19.05 14.43
C LEU A 774 12.53 19.15 13.30
N ASP A 775 12.32 18.41 12.22
CA ASP A 775 13.22 18.43 11.05
C ASP A 775 12.95 19.61 10.12
N ARG A 776 11.68 20.02 9.96
CA ARG A 776 11.26 20.94 8.88
C ARG A 776 10.72 22.30 9.33
N VAL A 777 10.24 22.40 10.56
CA VAL A 777 9.51 23.60 11.05
C VAL A 777 10.20 24.25 12.24
N TYR A 778 10.90 23.48 13.09
CA TYR A 778 11.56 23.99 14.29
C TYR A 778 13.09 23.94 14.12
N ASP A 779 13.71 25.08 13.76
CA ASP A 779 15.15 25.20 13.41
C ASP A 779 16.02 25.87 14.49
N GLY A 780 15.44 26.22 15.65
CA GLY A 780 16.17 26.85 16.76
C GLY A 780 17.27 25.97 17.35
N GLU A 781 18.33 26.59 17.89
CA GLU A 781 19.51 25.91 18.44
C GLU A 781 19.13 24.90 19.55
N GLU A 782 18.16 25.26 20.41
CA GLU A 782 17.69 24.39 21.49
C GLU A 782 16.86 23.17 21.01
N TYR A 783 16.21 23.26 19.85
CA TYR A 783 15.45 22.15 19.26
C TYR A 783 16.35 21.19 18.48
N ALA A 784 17.46 21.70 17.96
CA ALA A 784 18.27 20.98 17.00
C ALA A 784 18.97 19.74 17.61
N ASP A 785 19.22 19.74 18.93
CA ASP A 785 19.83 18.63 19.66
C ASP A 785 18.83 17.60 20.22
N ILE A 786 17.52 17.85 20.09
CA ILE A 786 16.49 16.92 20.54
C ILE A 786 16.46 15.72 19.59
N ALA A 787 16.75 14.53 20.12
CA ALA A 787 16.59 13.28 19.38
C ALA A 787 15.19 12.70 19.55
N THR A 788 14.79 11.81 18.65
CA THR A 788 13.45 11.25 18.58
C THR A 788 13.46 9.74 18.44
N THR A 789 12.61 9.08 19.24
CA THR A 789 12.36 7.64 19.10
C THR A 789 10.88 7.37 18.86
N LEU A 790 10.53 6.65 17.80
CA LEU A 790 9.17 6.20 17.53
C LEU A 790 8.97 4.77 17.99
N THR A 791 8.04 4.52 18.92
CA THR A 791 7.61 3.18 19.30
C THR A 791 6.29 2.82 18.59
N ILE A 792 6.32 1.76 17.78
CA ILE A 792 5.17 1.17 17.08
C ILE A 792 4.61 0.03 17.94
N HIS A 793 3.38 0.16 18.42
CA HIS A 793 2.69 -0.92 19.15
C HIS A 793 1.88 -1.81 18.22
N ASN A 794 1.39 -1.25 17.12
CA ASN A 794 0.68 -1.96 16.05
C ASN A 794 0.74 -1.15 14.74
N LEU A 795 0.66 -1.83 13.60
CA LEU A 795 0.60 -1.17 12.27
C LEU A 795 -0.83 -0.97 11.73
N SER A 796 -1.85 -1.45 12.44
CA SER A 796 -3.24 -1.33 11.99
C SER A 796 -3.75 0.11 11.99
N ALA A 797 -3.29 0.95 12.93
CA ALA A 797 -3.66 2.36 13.01
C ALA A 797 -2.47 3.25 12.60
N GLN A 798 -2.55 3.84 11.41
CA GLN A 798 -1.42 4.56 10.80
C GLN A 798 -1.60 6.09 10.72
N GLY A 799 -2.82 6.60 10.95
CA GLY A 799 -3.15 8.01 10.75
C GLY A 799 -3.01 8.41 9.28
N VAL A 800 -3.82 7.81 8.40
CA VAL A 800 -3.85 8.10 6.96
C VAL A 800 -4.88 9.17 6.68
N PHE A 801 -4.41 10.31 6.16
CA PHE A 801 -5.20 11.51 5.93
C PHE A 801 -4.94 12.10 4.54
N GLY A 802 -5.76 13.09 4.18
CA GLY A 802 -5.58 13.87 2.96
C GLY A 802 -4.49 14.93 3.09
N PHE A 803 -4.12 15.55 1.96
CA PHE A 803 -3.10 16.62 1.91
C PHE A 803 -3.38 17.80 2.87
N GLY A 804 -4.65 18.03 3.25
CA GLY A 804 -5.03 19.06 4.21
C GLY A 804 -4.31 18.96 5.55
N ALA A 805 -3.98 17.74 6.00
CA ALA A 805 -3.22 17.51 7.21
C ALA A 805 -1.82 18.16 7.20
N LEU A 806 -1.17 18.25 6.03
CA LEU A 806 0.12 18.94 5.89
C LEU A 806 -0.03 20.45 5.97
N MET A 807 -1.11 21.00 5.42
CA MET A 807 -1.42 22.42 5.57
C MET A 807 -1.65 22.78 7.03
N LEU A 808 -2.41 21.96 7.76
CA LEU A 808 -2.61 22.12 9.19
C LEU A 808 -1.30 22.08 9.97
N ALA A 809 -0.37 21.20 9.57
CA ALA A 809 0.93 21.04 10.22
C ALA A 809 1.98 22.11 9.83
N GLY A 810 1.72 22.93 8.80
CA GLY A 810 2.72 23.83 8.23
C GLY A 810 3.80 23.12 7.40
N LEU A 811 3.50 21.92 6.88
CA LEU A 811 4.41 21.06 6.13
C LEU A 811 4.10 21.03 4.61
N GLN A 812 3.16 21.84 4.12
CA GLN A 812 2.69 21.80 2.73
C GLN A 812 3.79 22.07 1.69
N GLU A 813 4.80 22.89 2.03
CA GLU A 813 5.92 23.22 1.14
C GLU A 813 6.81 22.01 0.85
N TRP A 814 6.82 21.04 1.75
CA TRP A 814 7.60 19.80 1.65
C TRP A 814 6.81 18.65 1.00
N GLY A 815 5.52 18.86 0.70
CA GLY A 815 4.70 17.91 -0.03
C GLY A 815 4.54 16.53 0.62
N LEU A 816 4.12 15.55 -0.18
CA LEU A 816 4.04 14.13 0.23
C LEU A 816 5.46 13.53 0.26
N ILE A 817 5.72 12.61 1.19
CA ILE A 817 6.94 11.79 1.08
C ILE A 817 6.73 10.82 -0.07
N ARG A 818 7.44 11.03 -1.19
CA ARG A 818 7.42 10.12 -2.32
C ARG A 818 8.64 9.24 -2.24
N LEU A 819 8.48 8.02 -1.81
CA LEU A 819 9.57 7.05 -1.69
C LEU A 819 9.58 6.08 -2.88
N GLY A 820 8.60 6.13 -3.77
CA GLY A 820 8.38 5.06 -4.75
C GLY A 820 7.80 3.83 -4.07
N ILE A 821 6.93 4.01 -3.07
CA ILE A 821 6.23 2.93 -2.36
C ILE A 821 4.74 3.03 -2.75
N PRO A 822 4.23 2.09 -3.59
CA PRO A 822 2.84 2.09 -4.02
C PRO A 822 1.86 2.16 -2.83
N GLY A 823 0.91 3.09 -2.91
CA GLY A 823 -0.09 3.30 -1.85
C GLY A 823 0.33 4.27 -0.74
N LEU A 824 1.64 4.50 -0.52
CA LEU A 824 2.13 5.48 0.46
C LEU A 824 2.41 6.85 -0.18
N ASP A 825 2.90 6.88 -1.41
CA ASP A 825 3.34 8.11 -2.10
C ASP A 825 2.22 9.11 -2.40
N ASN A 826 0.96 8.65 -2.37
CA ASN A 826 -0.23 9.42 -2.74
C ASN A 826 -1.10 9.81 -1.54
N VAL A 827 -0.68 9.50 -0.31
CA VAL A 827 -1.44 9.75 0.92
C VAL A 827 -0.58 10.43 1.99
N VAL A 828 -1.21 11.09 2.96
CA VAL A 828 -0.49 11.59 4.14
C VAL A 828 -0.60 10.54 5.23
N ASN A 829 0.48 9.79 5.47
CA ASN A 829 0.54 8.77 6.52
C ASN A 829 1.40 9.26 7.69
N PHE A 830 0.79 9.58 8.83
CA PHE A 830 1.52 10.15 9.98
C PHE A 830 2.51 9.14 10.57
N LEU A 831 2.12 7.86 10.70
CA LEU A 831 3.04 6.82 11.17
C LEU A 831 4.20 6.62 10.19
N GLY A 832 3.91 6.59 8.88
CA GLY A 832 4.93 6.51 7.83
C GLY A 832 5.92 7.68 7.89
N ARG A 833 5.43 8.90 8.11
CA ARG A 833 6.28 10.08 8.36
C ARG A 833 7.13 9.90 9.61
N GLY A 834 6.56 9.42 10.71
CA GLY A 834 7.30 9.12 11.93
C GLY A 834 8.43 8.10 11.69
N ILE A 835 8.15 7.00 10.97
CA ILE A 835 9.15 5.99 10.61
C ILE A 835 10.27 6.61 9.77
N HIS A 836 9.91 7.45 8.80
CA HIS A 836 10.88 8.10 7.92
C HIS A 836 11.77 9.11 8.67
N PHE A 837 11.19 10.00 9.50
CA PHE A 837 11.92 11.12 10.10
C PHE A 837 12.58 10.81 11.45
N ALA A 838 12.04 9.89 12.26
CA ALA A 838 12.59 9.57 13.58
C ALA A 838 14.06 9.12 13.52
N ASP A 839 14.85 9.46 14.55
CA ASP A 839 16.24 9.00 14.68
C ASP A 839 16.31 7.49 14.86
N VAL A 840 15.42 6.96 15.69
CA VAL A 840 15.29 5.53 15.88
C VAL A 840 13.81 5.14 15.94
N VAL A 841 13.50 3.96 15.41
CA VAL A 841 12.17 3.35 15.43
C VAL A 841 12.29 2.04 16.20
N ASN A 842 11.35 1.76 17.10
CA ASN A 842 11.25 0.45 17.71
C ASN A 842 9.82 -0.09 17.64
N THR A 843 9.69 -1.40 17.76
CA THR A 843 8.43 -2.10 17.96
C THR A 843 8.53 -3.05 19.15
N VAL A 844 7.39 -3.61 19.56
CA VAL A 844 7.21 -4.29 20.86
C VAL A 844 7.68 -5.76 20.89
N SER A 845 8.38 -6.24 19.86
CA SER A 845 9.13 -7.51 19.88
C SER A 845 10.16 -7.62 18.75
N GLU A 846 11.17 -8.47 18.92
CA GLU A 846 12.26 -8.69 17.96
C GLU A 846 11.79 -9.50 16.76
N ARG A 847 10.93 -10.48 16.98
CA ARG A 847 10.26 -11.22 15.91
C ARG A 847 9.32 -10.32 15.13
N TYR A 848 8.50 -9.51 15.80
CA TYR A 848 7.57 -8.63 15.11
C TYR A 848 8.31 -7.58 14.27
N ALA A 849 9.43 -7.03 14.75
CA ALA A 849 10.28 -6.14 13.96
C ALA A 849 10.72 -6.74 12.62
N LYS A 850 10.91 -8.07 12.56
CA LYS A 850 11.23 -8.80 11.32
C LYS A 850 9.97 -9.10 10.50
N GLU A 851 8.88 -9.48 11.16
CA GLU A 851 7.61 -9.82 10.50
C GLU A 851 7.01 -8.60 9.77
N ILE A 852 6.98 -7.41 10.40
CA ILE A 852 6.44 -6.19 9.76
C ILE A 852 7.19 -5.71 8.53
N GLN A 853 8.38 -6.25 8.29
CA GLN A 853 9.14 -5.98 7.08
C GLN A 853 8.70 -6.88 5.92
N THR A 854 7.68 -7.73 6.08
CA THR A 854 7.09 -8.53 4.99
C THR A 854 5.71 -7.98 4.61
N PRO A 855 5.27 -8.17 3.35
CA PRO A 855 3.95 -7.71 2.90
C PRO A 855 2.77 -8.26 3.72
N GLU A 856 2.92 -9.47 4.30
CA GLU A 856 1.86 -10.12 5.09
C GLU A 856 1.54 -9.38 6.40
N TYR A 857 2.54 -8.77 7.04
CA TYR A 857 2.38 -8.15 8.37
C TYR A 857 2.62 -6.64 8.39
N GLY A 858 3.19 -6.06 7.32
CA GLY A 858 3.59 -4.66 7.32
C GLY A 858 2.49 -3.67 6.96
N GLU A 859 1.28 -4.11 6.65
CA GLU A 859 0.10 -3.24 6.43
C GLU A 859 0.35 -2.12 5.41
N GLY A 860 1.11 -2.40 4.34
CA GLY A 860 1.51 -1.42 3.32
C GLY A 860 2.68 -0.50 3.69
N LEU A 861 3.23 -0.63 4.91
CA LEU A 861 4.45 0.05 5.37
C LEU A 861 5.68 -0.87 5.35
N ASP A 862 5.55 -2.12 4.91
CA ASP A 862 6.63 -3.11 4.92
C ASP A 862 7.86 -2.64 4.13
N GLU A 863 7.65 -2.01 2.99
CA GLU A 863 8.77 -1.47 2.19
C GLU A 863 9.44 -0.29 2.89
N LEU A 864 8.67 0.61 3.50
CA LEU A 864 9.21 1.71 4.28
C LEU A 864 10.04 1.18 5.45
N LEU A 865 9.54 0.15 6.14
CA LEU A 865 10.23 -0.49 7.25
C LEU A 865 11.51 -1.19 6.80
N ARG A 866 11.51 -1.89 5.65
CA ARG A 866 12.72 -2.48 5.04
C ARG A 866 13.77 -1.44 4.67
N ARG A 867 13.35 -0.25 4.21
CA ARG A 867 14.29 0.86 3.93
C ARG A 867 14.89 1.42 5.21
N ASN A 868 14.14 1.37 6.30
CA ASN A 868 14.53 1.88 7.61
C ASN A 868 15.07 0.80 8.58
N THR A 869 15.39 -0.42 8.11
CA THR A 869 15.81 -1.55 8.98
C THR A 869 16.93 -1.22 9.97
N HIS A 870 17.94 -0.44 9.57
CA HIS A 870 19.05 -0.04 10.46
C HIS A 870 18.66 0.70 11.73
N LYS A 871 17.54 1.42 11.69
CA LYS A 871 17.03 2.18 12.81
C LYS A 871 15.76 1.53 13.36
N LEU A 872 15.43 0.30 12.94
CA LEU A 872 14.27 -0.45 13.41
C LEU A 872 14.71 -1.51 14.43
N HIS A 873 14.25 -1.38 15.67
CA HIS A 873 14.60 -2.28 16.77
C HIS A 873 13.38 -2.99 17.34
N GLY A 874 13.55 -4.21 17.83
CA GLY A 874 12.53 -4.89 18.63
C GLY A 874 12.87 -4.83 20.11
N ILE A 875 11.96 -4.34 20.94
CA ILE A 875 12.10 -4.36 22.40
C ILE A 875 10.83 -4.94 23.00
N LEU A 876 10.95 -6.12 23.61
CA LEU A 876 9.84 -6.77 24.30
C LEU A 876 9.29 -5.90 25.41
N ASN A 877 7.97 -5.89 25.55
CA ASN A 877 7.31 -5.30 26.70
C ASN A 877 7.61 -6.08 27.99
N GLY A 878 7.46 -5.39 29.12
CA GLY A 878 7.40 -5.99 30.46
C GLY A 878 6.00 -5.89 31.05
N ILE A 879 5.84 -6.38 32.29
CA ILE A 879 4.65 -6.15 33.12
C ILE A 879 5.02 -5.44 34.42
N ASP A 880 4.08 -4.69 34.99
CA ASP A 880 4.26 -3.99 36.26
C ASP A 880 4.11 -4.98 37.43
N TYR A 881 5.21 -5.28 38.12
CA TYR A 881 5.22 -6.20 39.27
C TYR A 881 4.57 -5.60 40.52
N GLU A 882 4.24 -4.31 40.55
CA GLU A 882 3.42 -3.74 41.62
C GLU A 882 1.94 -4.12 41.46
N ILE A 883 1.51 -4.36 40.21
CA ILE A 883 0.15 -4.78 39.87
C ILE A 883 0.05 -6.31 39.81
N PHE A 884 1.03 -6.96 39.17
CA PHE A 884 1.00 -8.37 38.84
C PHE A 884 1.99 -9.19 39.71
N ASP A 885 1.67 -9.34 40.99
CA ASP A 885 2.48 -10.13 41.93
C ASP A 885 1.63 -11.13 42.74
N PRO A 886 1.66 -12.44 42.44
CA PRO A 886 0.87 -13.44 43.16
C PRO A 886 1.22 -13.55 44.66
N GLN A 887 2.30 -12.93 45.14
CA GLN A 887 2.62 -12.86 46.57
C GLN A 887 1.84 -11.77 47.32
N LYS A 888 1.33 -10.76 46.61
CA LYS A 888 0.74 -9.55 47.19
C LYS A 888 -0.56 -9.11 46.53
N ASP A 889 -0.96 -9.77 45.44
CA ASP A 889 -2.12 -9.40 44.64
C ASP A 889 -3.39 -9.46 45.52
N PRO A 890 -4.06 -8.32 45.77
CA PRO A 890 -5.23 -8.27 46.63
C PRO A 890 -6.46 -8.94 46.01
N ASN A 891 -6.44 -9.22 44.70
CA ASN A 891 -7.58 -9.78 43.98
C ASN A 891 -7.63 -11.31 44.01
N ILE A 892 -6.59 -11.98 44.51
CA ILE A 892 -6.53 -13.44 44.62
C ILE A 892 -6.68 -13.90 46.08
N PRO A 893 -7.45 -14.97 46.36
CA PRO A 893 -7.73 -15.40 47.73
C PRO A 893 -6.55 -16.07 48.42
N HIS A 894 -5.62 -16.68 47.66
CA HIS A 894 -4.47 -17.38 48.21
C HIS A 894 -3.17 -16.93 47.51
N HIS A 895 -2.23 -16.37 48.28
CA HIS A 895 -0.94 -15.91 47.76
C HIS A 895 0.07 -17.04 47.62
N TYR A 896 0.96 -16.92 46.63
CA TYR A 896 2.01 -17.91 46.34
C TYR A 896 3.23 -17.30 45.65
N SER A 897 4.32 -18.06 45.63
CA SER A 897 5.57 -17.72 44.95
C SER A 897 6.08 -18.89 44.11
N ALA A 898 7.13 -18.66 43.30
CA ALA A 898 7.78 -19.71 42.54
C ALA A 898 8.38 -20.81 43.43
N ASP A 899 8.82 -20.48 44.65
CA ASP A 899 9.39 -21.47 45.57
C ASP A 899 8.31 -22.28 46.30
N ALA A 900 7.09 -21.74 46.39
CA ALA A 900 5.94 -22.38 47.02
C ALA A 900 4.65 -22.23 46.18
N PRO A 901 4.57 -22.87 44.99
CA PRO A 901 3.44 -22.68 44.07
C PRO A 901 2.17 -23.45 44.48
N GLN A 902 2.20 -24.22 45.57
CA GLN A 902 1.13 -25.17 45.93
C GLN A 902 -0.23 -24.49 46.15
N GLN A 903 -0.22 -23.24 46.64
CA GLN A 903 -1.46 -22.48 46.88
C GLN A 903 -2.18 -22.08 45.59
N LYS A 904 -1.52 -22.16 44.42
CA LYS A 904 -2.17 -22.00 43.11
C LYS A 904 -3.34 -22.99 42.93
N SER A 905 -3.22 -24.20 43.48
CA SER A 905 -4.29 -25.20 43.44
C SER A 905 -5.56 -24.79 44.21
N LEU A 906 -5.41 -23.99 45.29
CA LEU A 906 -6.54 -23.42 46.01
C LEU A 906 -7.20 -22.30 45.20
N ASN A 907 -6.43 -21.45 44.52
CA ASN A 907 -6.98 -20.46 43.59
C ASN A 907 -7.76 -21.12 42.44
N ARG A 908 -7.29 -22.27 41.92
CA ARG A 908 -8.03 -23.05 40.92
C ARG A 908 -9.37 -23.56 41.46
N ALA A 909 -9.39 -24.10 42.67
CA ALA A 909 -10.62 -24.57 43.32
C ALA A 909 -11.60 -23.43 43.60
N ALA A 910 -11.09 -22.26 44.02
CA ALA A 910 -11.88 -21.05 44.21
C ALA A 910 -12.49 -20.56 42.89
N LEU A 911 -11.69 -20.50 41.82
CA LEU A 911 -12.15 -20.09 40.48
C LEU A 911 -13.25 -21.02 39.94
N ARG A 912 -13.10 -22.33 40.11
CA ARG A 912 -14.15 -23.30 39.74
C ARG A 912 -15.46 -23.05 40.46
N THR A 913 -15.37 -22.81 41.77
CA THR A 913 -16.54 -22.53 42.60
C THR A 913 -17.22 -21.23 42.18
N GLU A 914 -16.43 -20.18 41.95
CA GLU A 914 -16.91 -18.86 41.49
C GLU A 914 -17.64 -18.96 40.14
N LEU A 915 -17.14 -19.79 39.21
CA LEU A 915 -17.66 -19.93 37.85
C LEU A 915 -18.63 -21.10 37.65
N GLY A 916 -18.97 -21.86 38.70
CA GLY A 916 -19.90 -22.99 38.63
C GLY A 916 -19.37 -24.23 37.87
N LEU A 917 -18.05 -24.35 37.74
CA LEU A 917 -17.40 -25.47 37.06
C LEU A 917 -17.32 -26.72 37.96
N GLU A 918 -17.31 -27.90 37.36
CA GLU A 918 -17.21 -29.16 38.11
C GLU A 918 -15.84 -29.35 38.78
N ASP A 919 -15.81 -29.95 39.97
CA ASP A 919 -14.54 -30.28 40.63
C ASP A 919 -13.98 -31.61 40.11
N VAL A 920 -13.21 -31.54 39.02
CA VAL A 920 -12.55 -32.70 38.39
C VAL A 920 -11.02 -32.56 38.36
N SER A 921 -10.31 -33.67 38.23
CA SER A 921 -8.84 -33.69 38.08
C SER A 921 -8.39 -33.39 36.63
N ARG A 922 -9.00 -32.40 35.98
CA ARG A 922 -8.70 -31.93 34.61
C ARG A 922 -8.21 -30.48 34.63
N PRO A 923 -7.39 -30.04 33.68
CA PRO A 923 -6.85 -28.68 33.69
C PRO A 923 -7.93 -27.63 33.36
N VAL A 924 -7.80 -26.45 33.97
CA VAL A 924 -8.55 -25.24 33.61
C VAL A 924 -7.77 -24.44 32.58
N CYS A 925 -8.37 -24.25 31.41
CA CYS A 925 -7.80 -23.55 30.27
C CYS A 925 -8.48 -22.19 30.12
N ALA A 926 -7.70 -21.12 30.09
CA ALA A 926 -8.23 -19.76 30.06
C ALA A 926 -7.98 -19.07 28.72
N ILE A 927 -8.93 -18.20 28.36
CA ILE A 927 -8.81 -17.21 27.31
C ILE A 927 -9.15 -15.86 27.95
N VAL A 928 -8.19 -14.92 27.93
CA VAL A 928 -8.40 -13.53 28.39
C VAL A 928 -7.96 -12.62 27.25
N SER A 929 -8.90 -12.17 26.42
CA SER A 929 -8.59 -11.45 25.19
C SER A 929 -9.78 -10.63 24.68
N ARG A 930 -9.50 -9.60 23.88
CA ARG A 930 -10.49 -8.98 23.00
C ARG A 930 -10.93 -9.95 21.90
N PHE A 931 -12.19 -9.90 21.49
CA PHE A 931 -12.75 -10.80 20.49
C PHE A 931 -12.65 -10.19 19.08
N TYR A 932 -11.53 -10.42 18.41
CA TYR A 932 -11.29 -10.04 17.01
C TYR A 932 -10.67 -11.21 16.26
N ASP A 933 -10.88 -11.29 14.94
CA ASP A 933 -10.47 -12.46 14.13
C ASP A 933 -8.98 -12.80 14.24
N VAL A 934 -8.13 -11.78 14.38
CA VAL A 934 -6.67 -11.97 14.50
C VAL A 934 -6.25 -12.75 15.75
N LYS A 935 -7.16 -13.00 16.70
CA LYS A 935 -6.87 -13.72 17.96
C LYS A 935 -7.00 -15.24 17.87
N GLY A 936 -7.44 -15.80 16.75
CA GLY A 936 -7.44 -17.25 16.54
C GLY A 936 -8.62 -17.99 17.14
N PHE A 937 -9.75 -17.31 17.34
CA PHE A 937 -10.95 -17.95 17.90
C PHE A 937 -11.64 -18.87 16.90
N ASP A 938 -11.44 -18.68 15.60
CA ASP A 938 -11.81 -19.60 14.53
C ASP A 938 -11.11 -20.97 14.66
N LEU A 939 -9.85 -20.99 15.11
CA LEU A 939 -9.13 -22.24 15.41
C LEU A 939 -9.73 -22.95 16.62
N ILE A 940 -10.10 -22.18 17.64
CA ILE A 940 -10.76 -22.70 18.84
C ILE A 940 -12.15 -23.23 18.49
N GLU A 941 -12.93 -22.52 17.67
CA GLU A 941 -14.25 -22.91 17.22
C GLU A 941 -14.24 -24.30 16.57
N GLN A 942 -13.28 -24.52 15.66
CA GLN A 942 -13.11 -25.78 14.93
C GLN A 942 -12.68 -26.93 15.85
N ALA A 943 -11.84 -26.66 16.86
CA ALA A 943 -11.35 -27.69 17.78
C ALA A 943 -12.22 -27.87 19.04
N MET A 944 -13.22 -27.01 19.26
CA MET A 944 -13.99 -26.97 20.51
C MET A 944 -14.69 -28.29 20.85
N PRO A 945 -15.36 -29.00 19.90
CA PRO A 945 -16.00 -30.29 20.21
C PRO A 945 -15.03 -31.29 20.82
N GLU A 946 -13.83 -31.42 20.25
CA GLU A 946 -12.78 -32.33 20.67
C GLU A 946 -12.15 -31.89 22.00
N LEU A 947 -11.96 -30.58 22.20
CA LEU A 947 -11.45 -30.01 23.45
C LEU A 947 -12.39 -30.30 24.64
N VAL A 948 -13.70 -30.17 24.42
CA VAL A 948 -14.73 -30.51 25.43
C VAL A 948 -14.77 -32.03 25.67
N GLN A 949 -14.66 -32.83 24.60
CA GLN A 949 -14.64 -34.30 24.70
C GLN A 949 -13.42 -34.83 25.46
N LEU A 950 -12.27 -34.15 25.38
CA LEU A 950 -11.07 -34.44 26.19
C LEU A 950 -11.30 -34.19 27.70
N GLY A 951 -12.40 -33.53 28.07
CA GLY A 951 -12.76 -33.22 29.44
C GLY A 951 -12.06 -31.97 29.99
N LEU A 952 -11.56 -31.10 29.13
CA LEU A 952 -10.94 -29.83 29.53
C LEU A 952 -12.01 -28.88 30.08
N GLN A 953 -11.63 -28.04 31.04
CA GLN A 953 -12.47 -26.93 31.50
C GLN A 953 -12.00 -25.66 30.84
N ILE A 954 -12.93 -24.86 30.31
CA ILE A 954 -12.63 -23.69 29.48
C ILE A 954 -13.25 -22.46 30.12
N VAL A 955 -12.43 -21.45 30.40
CA VAL A 955 -12.84 -20.17 30.97
C VAL A 955 -12.51 -19.08 29.98
N VAL A 956 -13.51 -18.30 29.58
CA VAL A 956 -13.36 -17.23 28.60
C VAL A 956 -13.76 -15.90 29.21
N MET A 957 -12.89 -14.90 29.12
CA MET A 957 -13.19 -13.50 29.41
C MET A 957 -12.80 -12.64 28.23
N GLY A 958 -13.74 -11.82 27.77
CA GLY A 958 -13.50 -10.90 26.67
C GLY A 958 -14.77 -10.27 26.12
N THR A 959 -14.58 -9.38 25.15
CA THR A 959 -15.67 -8.76 24.39
C THR A 959 -15.12 -8.26 23.05
N GLY A 960 -16.00 -8.07 22.07
CA GLY A 960 -15.63 -7.61 20.73
C GLY A 960 -16.67 -8.05 19.70
N ASP A 961 -16.24 -8.74 18.67
CA ASP A 961 -17.11 -9.28 17.64
C ASP A 961 -18.16 -10.23 18.25
N ARG A 962 -19.41 -9.87 17.99
CA ARG A 962 -20.61 -10.59 18.41
C ARG A 962 -20.61 -12.05 17.96
N ARG A 963 -20.02 -12.38 16.80
CA ARG A 963 -19.89 -13.76 16.32
C ARG A 963 -19.20 -14.66 17.36
N TYR A 964 -18.07 -14.21 17.89
CA TYR A 964 -17.32 -14.96 18.90
C TYR A 964 -18.00 -14.92 20.27
N GLU A 965 -18.61 -13.80 20.65
CA GLU A 965 -19.41 -13.75 21.87
C GLU A 965 -20.54 -14.79 21.84
N ASP A 966 -21.28 -14.88 20.75
CA ASP A 966 -22.39 -15.80 20.56
C ASP A 966 -21.90 -17.25 20.47
N MET A 967 -20.77 -17.51 19.80
CA MET A 967 -20.10 -18.81 19.78
C MET A 967 -19.75 -19.29 21.20
N PHE A 968 -19.09 -18.45 22.00
CA PHE A 968 -18.73 -18.81 23.37
C PHE A 968 -19.96 -18.97 24.27
N ARG A 969 -20.96 -18.08 24.16
CA ARG A 969 -22.24 -18.22 24.88
C ARG A 969 -22.94 -19.55 24.57
N ARG A 970 -22.94 -19.97 23.30
CA ARG A 970 -23.51 -21.26 22.88
C ARG A 970 -22.81 -22.42 23.59
N TRP A 971 -21.48 -22.45 23.61
CA TRP A 971 -20.73 -23.51 24.30
C TRP A 971 -20.92 -23.49 25.82
N ALA A 972 -21.05 -22.32 26.44
CA ALA A 972 -21.41 -22.20 27.85
C ALA A 972 -22.81 -22.79 28.14
N SER A 973 -23.75 -22.67 27.19
CA SER A 973 -25.08 -23.28 27.30
C SER A 973 -25.06 -24.79 27.05
N GLU A 974 -24.24 -25.27 26.12
CA GLU A 974 -24.16 -26.69 25.75
C GLU A 974 -23.38 -27.51 26.80
N ALA A 975 -22.37 -26.92 27.44
CA ALA A 975 -21.50 -27.57 28.42
C ALA A 975 -21.30 -26.74 29.71
N PRO A 976 -22.37 -26.38 30.45
CA PRO A 976 -22.33 -25.37 31.53
C PRO A 976 -21.49 -25.73 32.76
N ARG A 977 -21.09 -27.00 32.94
CA ARG A 977 -20.19 -27.44 34.03
C ARG A 977 -18.72 -27.55 33.60
N GLN A 978 -18.44 -27.32 32.31
CA GLN A 978 -17.10 -27.39 31.71
C GLN A 978 -16.68 -26.07 31.06
N VAL A 979 -17.62 -25.29 30.52
CA VAL A 979 -17.36 -24.02 29.83
C VAL A 979 -18.01 -22.85 30.57
N ALA A 980 -17.22 -21.87 30.98
CA ALA A 980 -17.67 -20.64 31.61
C ALA A 980 -17.23 -19.42 30.78
N VAL A 981 -18.14 -18.48 30.55
CA VAL A 981 -17.92 -17.33 29.67
C VAL A 981 -18.38 -16.05 30.36
N MET A 982 -17.47 -15.08 30.46
CA MET A 982 -17.73 -13.73 30.95
C MET A 982 -17.53 -12.75 29.81
N ILE A 983 -18.63 -12.11 29.38
CA ILE A 983 -18.57 -11.08 28.35
C ILE A 983 -18.32 -9.72 29.00
N GLY A 984 -17.28 -9.04 28.54
CA GLY A 984 -16.77 -7.80 29.12
C GLY A 984 -15.37 -7.97 29.70
N PHE A 985 -14.91 -6.95 30.43
CA PHE A 985 -13.61 -6.96 31.08
C PHE A 985 -13.74 -6.56 32.55
N ASP A 986 -13.27 -7.44 33.45
CA ASP A 986 -13.12 -7.19 34.88
C ASP A 986 -11.67 -7.53 35.25
N SER A 987 -10.89 -6.53 35.66
CA SER A 987 -9.47 -6.70 35.97
C SER A 987 -9.23 -7.61 37.17
N ALA A 988 -10.11 -7.57 38.18
CA ALA A 988 -9.96 -8.39 39.38
C ALA A 988 -10.27 -9.86 39.06
N LEU A 989 -11.32 -10.12 38.28
CA LEU A 989 -11.61 -11.47 37.80
C LEU A 989 -10.52 -11.97 36.84
N ALA A 990 -9.97 -11.12 35.97
CA ALA A 990 -8.84 -11.50 35.10
C ALA A 990 -7.62 -11.99 35.91
N GLN A 991 -7.26 -11.30 37.00
CA GLN A 991 -6.20 -11.74 37.91
C GLN A 991 -6.51 -13.07 38.60
N ARG A 992 -7.77 -13.28 39.03
CA ARG A 992 -8.21 -14.59 39.54
C ARG A 992 -8.15 -15.69 38.48
N ILE A 993 -8.48 -15.39 37.22
CA ILE A 993 -8.31 -16.33 36.10
C ILE A 993 -6.84 -16.66 35.91
N TYR A 994 -5.93 -15.67 35.85
CA TYR A 994 -4.49 -15.94 35.76
C TYR A 994 -3.95 -16.74 36.95
N ALA A 995 -4.45 -16.52 38.16
CA ALA A 995 -4.04 -17.27 39.34
C ALA A 995 -4.61 -18.69 39.38
N GLY A 996 -5.86 -18.90 38.95
CA GLY A 996 -6.56 -20.17 39.05
C GLY A 996 -6.45 -21.08 37.83
N ALA A 997 -6.19 -20.54 36.63
CA ALA A 997 -6.04 -21.35 35.42
C ALA A 997 -4.71 -22.14 35.42
N ASP A 998 -4.71 -23.27 34.71
CA ASP A 998 -3.52 -24.09 34.49
C ASP A 998 -2.85 -23.70 33.17
N MET A 999 -3.64 -23.46 32.12
CA MET A 999 -3.16 -23.06 30.80
C MET A 999 -3.81 -21.76 30.33
N LEU A 1000 -3.08 -20.95 29.58
CA LEU A 1000 -3.62 -19.78 28.85
C LEU A 1000 -3.51 -20.03 27.35
N TRP A 1001 -4.60 -19.91 26.60
CA TRP A 1001 -4.60 -20.10 25.16
C TRP A 1001 -4.51 -18.77 24.41
N MET A 1002 -3.50 -18.65 23.53
CA MET A 1002 -3.32 -17.52 22.62
C MET A 1002 -2.97 -18.01 21.20
N PRO A 1003 -3.93 -18.57 20.45
CA PRO A 1003 -3.71 -19.09 19.10
C PRO A 1003 -3.67 -17.98 18.03
N SER A 1004 -3.21 -16.78 18.39
CA SER A 1004 -3.34 -15.58 17.56
C SER A 1004 -2.67 -15.72 16.20
N ARG A 1005 -3.37 -15.24 15.16
CA ARG A 1005 -2.84 -15.13 13.79
C ARG A 1005 -1.68 -14.14 13.76
N PHE A 1006 -1.79 -13.11 14.58
CA PHE A 1006 -0.79 -12.08 14.71
C PHE A 1006 -0.82 -11.48 16.13
N GLU A 1007 0.34 -11.26 16.74
CA GLU A 1007 0.46 -10.67 18.09
C GLU A 1007 1.78 -9.85 18.22
N PRO A 1008 1.73 -8.50 18.15
CA PRO A 1008 2.93 -7.65 18.14
C PRO A 1008 3.87 -7.91 19.33
N GLY A 1009 3.29 -7.98 20.53
CA GLY A 1009 4.00 -8.11 21.81
C GLY A 1009 3.28 -9.06 22.76
N GLY A 1010 1.99 -8.81 23.01
CA GLY A 1010 1.17 -9.58 23.96
C GLY A 1010 1.57 -9.32 25.42
N LEU A 1011 0.61 -8.99 26.29
CA LEU A 1011 0.85 -8.88 27.74
C LEU A 1011 0.35 -10.12 28.50
N ALA A 1012 -0.70 -10.77 27.99
CA ALA A 1012 -1.39 -11.86 28.69
C ALA A 1012 -0.48 -13.06 28.96
N GLN A 1013 0.43 -13.40 28.05
CA GLN A 1013 1.39 -14.48 28.24
C GLN A 1013 2.45 -14.14 29.31
N LEU A 1014 2.85 -12.88 29.42
CA LEU A 1014 3.79 -12.44 30.46
C LEU A 1014 3.13 -12.50 31.84
N ILE A 1015 1.88 -12.06 31.94
CA ILE A 1015 1.08 -12.18 33.17
C ILE A 1015 0.89 -13.67 33.50
N ALA A 1016 0.57 -14.51 32.52
CA ALA A 1016 0.42 -15.95 32.74
C ALA A 1016 1.70 -16.60 33.27
N LEU A 1017 2.87 -16.31 32.68
CA LEU A 1017 4.16 -16.78 33.20
C LEU A 1017 4.36 -16.34 34.66
N ARG A 1018 4.12 -15.07 34.96
CA ARG A 1018 4.25 -14.51 36.32
C ARG A 1018 3.35 -15.20 37.35
N TYR A 1019 2.14 -15.61 36.95
CA TYR A 1019 1.18 -16.32 37.81
C TYR A 1019 1.29 -17.85 37.71
N GLY A 1020 2.28 -18.38 36.97
CA GLY A 1020 2.49 -19.81 36.83
C GLY A 1020 1.40 -20.52 36.03
N THR A 1021 0.71 -19.80 35.14
CA THR A 1021 -0.24 -20.35 34.16
C THR A 1021 0.50 -20.58 32.85
N ILE A 1022 0.49 -21.80 32.35
CA ILE A 1022 1.38 -22.23 31.25
C ILE A 1022 0.78 -21.82 29.90
N PRO A 1023 1.44 -20.96 29.11
CA PRO A 1023 0.88 -20.50 27.83
C PRO A 1023 0.89 -21.59 26.75
N VAL A 1024 -0.17 -21.67 25.96
CA VAL A 1024 -0.28 -22.43 24.71
C VAL A 1024 -0.48 -21.43 23.58
N VAL A 1025 0.55 -21.24 22.74
CA VAL A 1025 0.61 -20.10 21.81
C VAL A 1025 1.01 -20.50 20.40
N ARG A 1026 0.59 -19.69 19.41
CA ARG A 1026 1.19 -19.74 18.08
C ARG A 1026 2.52 -19.01 18.06
N ALA A 1027 3.49 -19.50 17.29
CA ALA A 1027 4.79 -18.87 17.07
C ALA A 1027 4.69 -17.62 16.16
N THR A 1028 4.18 -16.50 16.68
CA THR A 1028 4.11 -15.21 15.98
C THR A 1028 4.50 -14.06 16.90
N GLY A 1029 5.12 -13.01 16.35
CA GLY A 1029 5.49 -11.78 17.04
C GLY A 1029 6.02 -11.99 18.45
N GLY A 1030 5.47 -11.27 19.43
CA GLY A 1030 5.95 -11.32 20.81
C GLY A 1030 5.73 -12.67 21.50
N LEU A 1031 4.78 -13.50 21.03
CA LEU A 1031 4.57 -14.85 21.57
C LEU A 1031 5.75 -15.76 21.23
N ALA A 1032 6.31 -15.65 20.02
CA ALA A 1032 7.47 -16.43 19.60
C ALA A 1032 8.74 -16.07 20.38
N ASP A 1033 8.88 -14.80 20.78
CA ASP A 1033 10.03 -14.30 21.52
C ASP A 1033 9.95 -14.61 23.03
N THR A 1034 8.74 -14.70 23.57
CA THR A 1034 8.51 -14.87 25.02
C THR A 1034 8.28 -16.32 25.43
N ILE A 1035 7.69 -17.14 24.55
CA ILE A 1035 7.33 -18.53 24.85
C ILE A 1035 8.24 -19.51 24.12
N ARG A 1036 8.99 -20.27 24.91
CA ARG A 1036 9.85 -21.37 24.48
C ARG A 1036 9.10 -22.68 24.67
N ASP A 1037 9.00 -23.46 23.59
CA ASP A 1037 8.32 -24.76 23.61
C ASP A 1037 8.98 -25.69 24.63
N TYR A 1038 8.17 -26.37 25.44
CA TYR A 1038 8.66 -27.28 26.45
C TYR A 1038 9.32 -28.50 25.80
N ASP A 1039 10.61 -28.69 26.11
CA ASP A 1039 11.37 -29.88 25.75
C ASP A 1039 11.55 -30.77 27.00
N PRO A 1040 10.91 -31.96 27.03
CA PRO A 1040 11.03 -32.88 28.15
C PRO A 1040 12.42 -33.53 28.26
N VAL A 1041 13.24 -33.54 27.20
CA VAL A 1041 14.58 -34.11 27.22
C VAL A 1041 15.58 -33.14 27.84
N GLY A 1042 15.57 -31.89 27.36
CA GLY A 1042 16.45 -30.84 27.87
C GLY A 1042 15.99 -30.22 29.20
N HIS A 1043 14.76 -30.48 29.64
CA HIS A 1043 14.11 -29.74 30.74
C HIS A 1043 14.24 -28.23 30.53
N THR A 1044 13.83 -27.77 29.35
CA THR A 1044 13.82 -26.35 28.98
C THR A 1044 12.46 -25.95 28.43
N GLY A 1045 12.20 -24.64 28.37
CA GLY A 1045 10.94 -24.10 27.87
C GLY A 1045 9.97 -23.73 28.99
N ASN A 1046 9.01 -22.87 28.66
CA ASN A 1046 8.09 -22.24 29.61
C ASN A 1046 6.62 -22.26 29.12
N GLY A 1047 6.33 -22.97 28.03
CA GLY A 1047 4.98 -23.13 27.48
C GLY A 1047 4.93 -24.14 26.33
N PHE A 1048 3.79 -24.20 25.65
CA PHE A 1048 3.59 -25.05 24.47
C PHE A 1048 3.35 -24.18 23.24
N ARG A 1049 4.06 -24.48 22.16
CA ARG A 1049 4.03 -23.69 20.92
C ARG A 1049 3.56 -24.52 19.74
N PHE A 1050 2.90 -23.88 18.77
CA PHE A 1050 2.65 -24.43 17.44
C PHE A 1050 2.97 -23.41 16.35
N GLY A 1051 3.23 -23.86 15.12
CA GLY A 1051 3.71 -23.00 14.02
C GLY A 1051 2.61 -22.58 13.05
N PRO A 1052 2.09 -23.49 12.21
CA PRO A 1052 1.06 -23.17 11.23
C PRO A 1052 -0.23 -22.65 11.88
N TYR A 1053 -0.90 -21.70 11.24
CA TYR A 1053 -2.21 -21.21 11.68
C TYR A 1053 -3.29 -22.24 11.30
N ASP A 1054 -3.40 -23.29 12.11
CA ASP A 1054 -4.23 -24.47 11.85
C ASP A 1054 -4.84 -24.99 13.16
N ALA A 1055 -6.12 -25.38 13.10
CA ALA A 1055 -6.89 -25.78 14.28
C ALA A 1055 -6.35 -27.06 14.93
N TRP A 1056 -5.84 -28.00 14.12
CA TRP A 1056 -5.32 -29.27 14.61
C TRP A 1056 -3.90 -29.14 15.17
N GLN A 1057 -3.11 -28.20 14.65
CA GLN A 1057 -1.84 -27.80 15.28
C GLN A 1057 -2.05 -27.18 16.65
N PHE A 1058 -3.05 -26.29 16.77
CA PHE A 1058 -3.48 -25.75 18.07
C PHE A 1058 -3.93 -26.88 19.01
N PHE A 1059 -4.85 -27.74 18.55
CA PHE A 1059 -5.34 -28.89 19.31
C PHE A 1059 -4.20 -29.80 19.80
N ALA A 1060 -3.23 -30.12 18.93
CA ALA A 1060 -2.07 -30.93 19.30
C ALA A 1060 -1.23 -30.26 20.41
N ALA A 1061 -1.03 -28.95 20.37
CA ALA A 1061 -0.32 -28.23 21.43
C ALA A 1061 -1.10 -28.25 22.76
N VAL A 1062 -2.43 -28.12 22.71
CA VAL A 1062 -3.28 -28.26 23.91
C VAL A 1062 -3.21 -29.68 24.48
N VAL A 1063 -3.25 -30.71 23.64
CA VAL A 1063 -3.11 -32.11 24.08
C VAL A 1063 -1.77 -32.35 24.76
N ARG A 1064 -0.66 -31.81 24.22
CA ARG A 1064 0.65 -31.90 24.89
C ARG A 1064 0.62 -31.27 26.29
N GLY A 1065 -0.01 -30.11 26.44
CA GLY A 1065 -0.20 -29.46 27.74
C GLY A 1065 -1.06 -30.30 28.69
N ALA A 1066 -2.20 -30.79 28.22
CA ALA A 1066 -3.14 -31.60 29.00
C ALA A 1066 -2.55 -32.94 29.46
N GLU A 1067 -1.71 -33.59 28.65
CA GLU A 1067 -1.04 -34.83 29.04
C GLU A 1067 0.11 -34.58 30.03
N ASN A 1068 0.90 -33.51 29.86
CA ASN A 1068 1.93 -33.15 30.83
C ASN A 1068 1.35 -32.73 32.19
N PHE A 1069 0.16 -32.11 32.21
CA PHE A 1069 -0.56 -31.79 33.44
C PHE A 1069 -0.82 -33.02 34.32
N ARG A 1070 -0.95 -34.22 33.72
CA ARG A 1070 -1.16 -35.49 34.44
C ARG A 1070 0.06 -35.97 35.21
N HIS A 1071 1.21 -35.30 35.04
CA HIS A 1071 2.47 -35.61 35.72
C HIS A 1071 2.81 -34.48 36.72
N PRO A 1072 2.40 -34.57 38.00
CA PRO A 1072 2.49 -33.45 38.95
C PRO A 1072 3.90 -32.90 39.17
N SER A 1073 4.93 -33.74 39.12
CA SER A 1073 6.32 -33.31 39.25
C SER A 1073 6.77 -32.44 38.08
N VAL A 1074 6.44 -32.85 36.85
CA VAL A 1074 6.72 -32.11 35.61
C VAL A 1074 5.94 -30.80 35.59
N TRP A 1075 4.64 -30.85 35.90
CA TRP A 1075 3.80 -29.65 35.89
C TRP A 1075 4.23 -28.63 36.95
N THR A 1076 4.57 -29.10 38.15
CA THR A 1076 5.11 -28.22 39.21
C THR A 1076 6.41 -27.57 38.74
N TRP A 1077 7.32 -28.35 38.14
CA TRP A 1077 8.55 -27.80 37.59
C TRP A 1077 8.29 -26.72 36.53
N LEU A 1078 7.36 -26.96 35.59
CA LEU A 1078 6.95 -25.98 34.57
C LEU A 1078 6.42 -24.69 35.20
N ILE A 1079 5.57 -24.78 36.23
CA ILE A 1079 5.04 -23.62 36.96
C ILE A 1079 6.18 -22.83 37.60
N GLN A 1080 7.09 -23.49 38.31
CA GLN A 1080 8.21 -22.83 38.98
C GLN A 1080 9.16 -22.16 37.98
N HIS A 1081 9.43 -22.82 36.85
CA HIS A 1081 10.27 -22.30 35.79
C HIS A 1081 9.62 -21.07 35.13
N ALA A 1082 8.34 -21.16 34.76
CA ALA A 1082 7.58 -20.04 34.20
C ALA A 1082 7.54 -18.82 35.13
N MET A 1083 7.31 -19.01 36.43
CA MET A 1083 7.27 -17.93 37.42
C MET A 1083 8.63 -17.27 37.69
N ARG A 1084 9.74 -17.94 37.35
CA ARG A 1084 11.11 -17.42 37.51
C ARG A 1084 11.60 -16.66 36.28
N GLU A 1085 10.86 -16.68 35.18
CA GLU A 1085 11.15 -15.83 34.03
C GLU A 1085 11.05 -14.35 34.44
N ASP A 1086 12.13 -13.60 34.23
CA ASP A 1086 12.07 -12.15 34.39
C ASP A 1086 11.34 -11.53 33.19
N VAL A 1087 10.08 -11.18 33.45
CA VAL A 1087 9.16 -10.51 32.52
C VAL A 1087 8.85 -9.08 32.98
N SER A 1088 9.67 -8.50 33.86
CA SER A 1088 9.50 -7.15 34.40
C SER A 1088 9.88 -6.06 33.39
N TRP A 1089 9.44 -4.82 33.66
CA TRP A 1089 9.88 -3.66 32.90
C TRP A 1089 11.35 -3.29 33.10
N SER A 1090 11.97 -3.62 34.25
CA SER A 1090 13.38 -3.30 34.54
C SER A 1090 14.32 -3.87 33.46
N ARG A 1091 14.04 -5.09 32.99
CA ARG A 1091 14.78 -5.72 31.89
C ARG A 1091 14.66 -4.94 30.58
N SER A 1092 13.46 -4.46 30.26
CA SER A 1092 13.18 -3.76 29.00
C SER A 1092 13.62 -2.29 29.03
N ALA A 1093 13.51 -1.61 30.17
CA ALA A 1093 13.88 -0.21 30.33
C ALA A 1093 15.36 0.04 29.99
N LEU A 1094 16.27 -0.86 30.39
CA LEU A 1094 17.69 -0.78 30.02
C LEU A 1094 17.92 -0.81 28.50
N LYS A 1095 17.14 -1.61 27.76
CA LYS A 1095 17.19 -1.61 26.27
C LYS A 1095 16.67 -0.29 25.69
N TYR A 1096 15.65 0.33 26.31
CA TYR A 1096 15.17 1.67 25.90
C TYR A 1096 16.22 2.75 26.15
N VAL A 1097 16.97 2.70 27.26
CA VAL A 1097 18.09 3.63 27.51
C VAL A 1097 19.15 3.52 26.41
N GLN A 1098 19.50 2.30 26.00
CA GLN A 1098 20.41 2.07 24.87
C GLN A 1098 19.84 2.65 23.56
N LEU A 1099 18.54 2.49 23.33
CA LEU A 1099 17.84 3.05 22.17
C LEU A 1099 17.91 4.59 22.14
N TYR A 1100 17.72 5.25 23.28
CA TYR A 1100 17.82 6.71 23.40
C TYR A 1100 19.23 7.22 23.10
N LEU A 1101 20.25 6.53 23.60
CA LEU A 1101 21.65 6.88 23.30
C LEU A 1101 21.97 6.73 21.81
N ALA A 1102 21.44 5.68 21.17
CA ALA A 1102 21.54 5.49 19.72
C ALA A 1102 20.84 6.63 18.95
N ALA A 1103 19.65 7.06 19.40
CA ALA A 1103 18.93 8.18 18.80
C ALA A 1103 19.70 9.50 18.91
N ILE A 1104 20.30 9.79 20.07
CA ILE A 1104 21.14 10.97 20.27
C ILE A 1104 22.38 10.94 19.35
N ALA A 1105 23.02 9.78 19.21
CA ALA A 1105 24.16 9.61 18.31
C ALA A 1105 23.75 9.87 16.85
N ALA A 1106 22.67 9.24 16.39
CA ALA A 1106 22.14 9.41 15.04
C ALA A 1106 21.73 10.87 14.73
N ARG A 1107 21.14 11.57 15.71
CA ARG A 1107 20.78 12.99 15.57
C ARG A 1107 22.02 13.87 15.36
N ARG A 1108 23.08 13.63 16.14
CA ARG A 1108 24.36 14.37 16.03
C ARG A 1108 25.07 14.10 14.71
N GLU A 1109 25.09 12.84 14.29
CA GLU A 1109 25.68 12.41 13.02
C GLU A 1109 24.97 13.07 11.83
N ARG A 1110 23.62 13.08 11.81
CA ARG A 1110 22.84 13.78 10.77
C ARG A 1110 23.17 15.27 10.67
N ARG A 1111 23.57 15.92 11.77
CA ARG A 1111 23.99 17.33 11.80
C ARG A 1111 25.47 17.55 11.46
N GLY A 1112 26.24 16.50 11.20
CA GLY A 1112 27.67 16.60 10.91
C GLY A 1112 28.53 16.95 12.13
N VAL A 1113 28.06 16.71 13.35
CA VAL A 1113 28.83 16.90 14.58
C VAL A 1113 29.65 15.63 14.84
N PRO A 1114 31.00 15.68 14.93
CA PRO A 1114 31.82 14.49 15.13
C PRO A 1114 31.48 13.78 16.45
N VAL A 1115 31.20 12.48 16.38
CA VAL A 1115 31.14 11.62 17.57
C VAL A 1115 32.58 11.39 18.04
N ALA A 1116 32.91 11.80 19.26
CA ALA A 1116 34.26 11.63 19.81
C ALA A 1116 34.63 10.13 19.81
N ALA A 1117 35.79 9.79 19.22
CA ALA A 1117 36.31 8.43 19.25
C ALA A 1117 36.56 7.98 20.70
N PRO A 1118 36.29 6.71 21.05
CA PRO A 1118 36.51 6.22 22.40
C PRO A 1118 37.99 6.37 22.78
N THR A 1119 38.25 7.09 23.87
CA THR A 1119 39.58 7.16 24.48
C THR A 1119 39.93 5.78 25.03
N SER A 1120 41.01 5.17 24.52
CA SER A 1120 41.53 3.91 25.06
C SER A 1120 41.76 4.03 26.57
N PRO A 1121 41.42 3.00 27.37
CA PRO A 1121 41.64 3.04 28.80
C PRO A 1121 43.15 3.16 29.08
N ALA A 1122 43.51 4.11 29.96
CA ALA A 1122 44.86 4.24 30.45
C ALA A 1122 45.32 2.91 31.08
N PRO A 1123 46.58 2.49 30.88
CA PRO A 1123 47.10 1.29 31.51
C PRO A 1123 47.07 1.48 33.04
N VAL A 1124 46.27 0.67 33.71
CA VAL A 1124 46.27 0.57 35.17
C VAL A 1124 47.63 -0.01 35.58
N GLY A 1125 48.48 0.84 36.15
CA GLY A 1125 49.73 0.43 36.79
C GLY A 1125 49.47 -0.04 38.22
N GLU A 1126 50.08 -1.20 38.51
CA GLU A 1126 50.30 -1.93 39.79
C GLU A 1126 49.15 -2.06 40.80
#